data_AF-A0A936GV12-F1
#
_entry.id   AF-A0A936GV12-F1
#
_cell.length_a   1.000
_cell.length_b   1.000
_cell.length_c   1.000
_cell.angle_alpha   90.00
_cell.angle_beta   90.00
_cell.angle_gamma   90.00
#
_symmetry.space_group_name_H-M   'P 1'
#
loop_
_entity.id
_entity.type
_entity.pdbx_description
1 polymer ?
#
loop_
_entity_poly.entity_id
_entity_poly.type
_entity_poly.pdbx_seq_one_letter_code
_entity_poly.pdbx_strand_id
1 'polypeptide(L)'
;MGQDIYIQRLWSNASFTTLRITHPSFERPVFQLIHKPFLAVIADTIVPHLVNGVWLSERVVSIGDSVFIRPINLGQATISYPISPYCSPYSKVYTVISDEGVKSDVNFGYTNHNLGGSLRTNDSLSFLWHYHNQATLVDGPPGAQAMLALQSNGQYQFTANAKGKYVYDIGVVRTTDSVQLYTNRLFISLIDSLDTHARFVANADHIVVDSSGTATLPCLLNDRSFGLPDLAADANAATLVQPPKKGSAAFVSGQLHYLRYANAFGTDTLYYAVCSTGNIQLCDTAMVVIALSPPFANGSCVANDDFLSGAILTSLQGNVLANDACQPFAGATVNAYTINHPSGTFTLTANGDYTFIPSSSFSGPVHFTYQVCTTVGTEQFCDSATLYLFVFPSFTLKLRAYLEGALINSTAVSAQGLPLMRDELRFNPLTQLSYLPKKDPYRYPVIATNGLVYDLSTGTAALRFAEKGAGLISGFDSITSPSVLLTTGDNAIVDWVFVELRDKDIAKKVISTRSALLQRDGDIVDLDGVSALAFPNTPYDAYYVAVKHRNHLGVMTASAISFQNLSAVIDFTLPGTPTFDFGNSSNYNYTGLAQNKFIVPNYTCLYAGDFDANGVIKFSNPGDDANILTTDVLTYPTNTLFVSNYNAAFGYLPGDYNMDGKAKLDNPNDDQSLLLSQIFLYPINVGIVHNFGGMVEQLPW
;
A
#
# COMPACT_ATOMS: atom_id res chain seq x y z
N MET A 1 -31.98 -8.67 -20.86
CA MET A 1 -32.29 -8.16 -22.21
C MET A 1 -31.66 -6.79 -22.29
N GLY A 2 -30.53 -6.69 -22.97
CA GLY A 2 -29.74 -5.47 -23.16
C GLY A 2 -28.90 -5.63 -24.43
N GLN A 3 -29.53 -6.16 -25.47
CA GLN A 3 -28.92 -6.34 -26.77
C GLN A 3 -29.52 -5.29 -27.69
N ASP A 4 -28.70 -4.62 -28.49
CA ASP A 4 -29.12 -3.77 -29.60
C ASP A 4 -29.87 -4.61 -30.63
N ILE A 5 -31.13 -4.90 -30.32
CA ILE A 5 -32.07 -5.58 -31.16
C ILE A 5 -32.78 -4.47 -31.94
N TYR A 6 -32.35 -4.25 -33.18
CA TYR A 6 -33.02 -3.29 -34.05
C TYR A 6 -34.36 -3.87 -34.50
N ILE A 7 -35.45 -3.30 -33.98
CA ILE A 7 -36.82 -3.72 -34.30
C ILE A 7 -37.36 -2.84 -35.42
N GLN A 8 -37.77 -3.44 -36.54
CA GLN A 8 -38.64 -2.79 -37.50
C GLN A 8 -39.83 -3.69 -37.80
N ARG A 9 -41.02 -3.29 -37.30
CA ARG A 9 -42.29 -3.92 -37.66
C ARG A 9 -42.64 -3.50 -39.09
N LEU A 10 -42.71 -4.45 -40.00
CA LEU A 10 -43.19 -4.23 -41.37
C LEU A 10 -44.67 -4.63 -41.41
N TRP A 11 -45.55 -3.70 -41.75
CA TRP A 11 -47.01 -3.85 -41.59
C TRP A 11 -47.68 -4.59 -42.77
N SER A 12 -46.93 -5.36 -43.55
CA SER A 12 -47.47 -6.12 -44.69
C SER A 12 -46.56 -7.27 -45.08
N ASN A 13 -47.16 -8.38 -45.55
CA ASN A 13 -46.47 -9.44 -46.28
C ASN A 13 -45.86 -8.85 -47.56
N ALA A 14 -44.59 -8.46 -47.49
CA ALA A 14 -43.86 -7.91 -48.61
C ALA A 14 -42.76 -8.90 -49.01
N SER A 15 -42.83 -9.36 -50.26
CA SER A 15 -41.77 -10.14 -50.88
C SER A 15 -40.66 -9.19 -51.31
N PHE A 16 -39.62 -9.05 -50.49
CA PHE A 16 -38.45 -8.26 -50.85
C PHE A 16 -37.52 -9.11 -51.72
N THR A 17 -37.13 -8.58 -52.87
CA THR A 17 -36.24 -9.29 -53.80
C THR A 17 -34.79 -9.33 -53.30
N THR A 18 -34.36 -8.34 -52.52
CA THR A 18 -32.98 -8.23 -52.01
C THR A 18 -32.89 -7.39 -50.73
N LEU A 19 -32.39 -7.97 -49.64
CA LEU A 19 -31.84 -7.25 -48.49
C LEU A 19 -30.38 -6.92 -48.78
N ARG A 20 -30.03 -5.63 -48.85
CA ARG A 20 -28.64 -5.18 -48.99
C ARG A 20 -28.14 -4.66 -47.65
N ILE A 21 -27.07 -5.29 -47.17
CA ILE A 21 -26.31 -4.81 -46.02
C ILE A 21 -24.97 -4.28 -46.54
N THR A 22 -24.70 -3.01 -46.28
CA THR A 22 -23.44 -2.35 -46.65
C THR A 22 -22.70 -1.88 -45.41
N HIS A 23 -21.39 -2.12 -45.35
CA HIS A 23 -20.57 -1.72 -44.20
C HIS A 23 -19.21 -1.16 -44.67
N PRO A 24 -18.78 0.03 -44.18
CA PRO A 24 -17.60 0.72 -44.66
C PRO A 24 -16.31 0.38 -43.89
N SER A 25 -16.36 -0.48 -42.86
CA SER A 25 -15.14 -0.89 -42.14
C SER A 25 -14.21 -1.74 -43.02
N PHE A 26 -12.90 -1.63 -42.80
CA PHE A 26 -11.90 -2.51 -43.40
C PHE A 26 -11.97 -3.95 -42.86
N GLU A 27 -12.50 -4.12 -41.65
CA GLU A 27 -12.68 -5.42 -41.02
C GLU A 27 -13.93 -6.13 -41.56
N ARG A 28 -13.83 -7.44 -41.77
CA ARG A 28 -14.92 -8.27 -42.33
C ARG A 28 -16.12 -8.29 -41.38
N PRO A 29 -17.24 -7.63 -41.70
CA PRO A 29 -18.38 -7.54 -40.79
C PRO A 29 -19.16 -8.84 -40.79
N VAL A 30 -19.68 -9.26 -39.63
CA VAL A 30 -20.56 -10.43 -39.52
C VAL A 30 -21.93 -9.98 -39.01
N PHE A 31 -22.99 -10.48 -39.64
CA PHE A 31 -24.38 -10.17 -39.26
C PHE A 31 -25.12 -11.46 -38.93
N GLN A 32 -25.91 -11.46 -37.87
CA GLN A 32 -26.77 -12.57 -37.48
C GLN A 32 -28.24 -12.17 -37.57
N LEU A 33 -29.09 -13.06 -38.09
CA LEU A 33 -30.54 -12.90 -38.12
C LEU A 33 -31.14 -13.60 -36.90
N ILE A 34 -31.80 -12.87 -36.00
CA ILE A 34 -32.28 -13.41 -34.71
C ILE A 34 -33.70 -13.97 -34.78
N HIS A 35 -34.51 -13.55 -35.76
CA HIS A 35 -35.85 -14.11 -35.99
C HIS A 35 -36.04 -14.42 -37.46
N LYS A 36 -36.49 -15.64 -37.75
CA LYS A 36 -36.84 -16.07 -39.10
C LYS A 36 -38.37 -16.05 -39.26
N PRO A 37 -38.91 -15.47 -40.34
CA PRO A 37 -40.29 -15.73 -40.74
C PRO A 37 -40.52 -17.25 -40.81
N PHE A 38 -41.72 -17.71 -40.46
CA PHE A 38 -42.10 -19.14 -40.33
C PHE A 38 -41.90 -20.00 -41.60
N LEU A 39 -41.38 -19.43 -42.70
CA LEU A 39 -41.15 -20.06 -44.01
C LEU A 39 -39.83 -19.63 -44.70
N ALA A 40 -38.91 -18.93 -44.01
CA ALA A 40 -37.68 -18.44 -44.64
C ALA A 40 -36.55 -19.49 -44.64
N VAL A 41 -36.02 -19.82 -45.82
CA VAL A 41 -34.80 -20.65 -45.98
C VAL A 41 -33.58 -19.74 -46.07
N ILE A 42 -33.04 -19.33 -44.93
CA ILE A 42 -31.84 -18.47 -44.84
C ILE A 42 -30.89 -19.02 -43.78
N ALA A 43 -29.59 -18.97 -44.06
CA ALA A 43 -28.55 -19.23 -43.07
C ALA A 43 -28.58 -18.16 -41.95
N ASP A 44 -28.41 -18.57 -40.68
CA ASP A 44 -28.49 -17.68 -39.51
C ASP A 44 -27.45 -16.55 -39.52
N THR A 45 -26.36 -16.75 -40.25
CA THR A 45 -25.22 -15.85 -40.34
C THR A 45 -25.01 -15.38 -41.77
N ILE A 46 -24.95 -14.06 -41.93
CA ILE A 46 -24.63 -13.39 -43.19
C ILE A 46 -23.19 -12.93 -43.13
N VAL A 47 -22.40 -13.42 -44.08
CA VAL A 47 -21.00 -13.01 -44.26
C VAL A 47 -20.88 -12.27 -45.59
N PRO A 48 -20.66 -10.94 -45.57
CA PRO A 48 -20.48 -10.11 -46.74
C PRO A 48 -19.19 -10.45 -47.51
N HIS A 49 -19.16 -10.04 -48.78
CA HIS A 49 -17.98 -10.03 -49.62
C HIS A 49 -17.59 -8.58 -49.95
N LEU A 50 -16.29 -8.34 -50.13
CA LEU A 50 -15.78 -6.99 -50.37
C LEU A 50 -15.93 -6.62 -51.85
N VAL A 51 -16.58 -5.50 -52.13
CA VAL A 51 -16.73 -4.94 -53.48
C VAL A 51 -16.41 -3.45 -53.42
N ASN A 52 -15.39 -3.01 -54.17
CA ASN A 52 -14.98 -1.61 -54.25
C ASN A 52 -14.76 -0.94 -52.87
N GLY A 53 -14.16 -1.66 -51.92
CA GLY A 53 -13.89 -1.15 -50.58
C GLY A 53 -15.11 -1.11 -49.64
N VAL A 54 -16.27 -1.63 -50.06
CA VAL A 54 -17.47 -1.73 -49.24
C VAL A 54 -17.86 -3.19 -49.09
N TRP A 55 -18.11 -3.64 -47.87
CA TRP A 55 -18.61 -4.99 -47.64
C TRP A 55 -20.08 -5.05 -48.01
N LEU A 56 -20.41 -5.90 -48.97
CA LEU A 56 -21.75 -6.10 -49.49
C LEU A 56 -22.23 -7.52 -49.21
N SER A 57 -23.47 -7.63 -48.76
CA SER A 57 -24.20 -8.89 -48.82
C SER A 57 -25.60 -8.65 -49.37
N GLU A 58 -26.00 -9.49 -50.32
CA GLU A 58 -27.33 -9.51 -50.91
C GLU A 58 -27.97 -10.87 -50.63
N ARG A 59 -29.19 -10.85 -50.07
CA ARG A 59 -29.96 -12.08 -49.82
C ARG A 59 -31.43 -11.86 -50.18
N VAL A 60 -32.04 -12.90 -50.75
CA VAL A 60 -33.49 -12.94 -51.00
C VAL A 60 -34.16 -13.29 -49.68
N VAL A 61 -35.07 -12.43 -49.20
CA VAL A 61 -35.78 -12.62 -47.93
C VAL A 61 -37.26 -12.34 -48.16
N SER A 62 -38.10 -13.37 -48.03
CA SER A 62 -39.55 -13.19 -47.95
C SER A 62 -39.92 -12.88 -46.51
N ILE A 63 -40.42 -11.67 -46.23
CA ILE A 63 -40.65 -11.19 -44.88
C ILE A 63 -42.17 -11.11 -44.64
N GLY A 64 -42.66 -11.97 -43.75
CA GLY A 64 -44.05 -11.95 -43.26
C GLY A 64 -44.23 -11.29 -41.88
N ASP A 65 -43.13 -10.86 -41.23
CA ASP A 65 -43.12 -10.20 -39.91
C ASP A 65 -41.85 -9.33 -39.73
N SER A 66 -41.42 -9.05 -38.51
CA SER A 66 -40.23 -8.27 -38.18
C SER A 66 -38.94 -9.05 -38.46
N VAL A 67 -37.93 -8.39 -39.05
CA VAL A 67 -36.58 -8.95 -39.19
C VAL A 67 -35.67 -8.30 -38.15
N PHE A 68 -34.99 -9.13 -37.37
CA PHE A 68 -34.04 -8.68 -36.36
C PHE A 68 -32.63 -8.99 -36.83
N ILE A 69 -31.82 -7.96 -37.01
CA ILE A 69 -30.44 -8.07 -37.47
C ILE A 69 -29.55 -7.64 -36.32
N ARG A 70 -28.65 -8.54 -35.91
CA ARG A 70 -27.58 -8.26 -34.96
C ARG A 70 -26.25 -8.19 -35.70
N PRO A 71 -25.66 -7.01 -35.81
CA PRO A 71 -24.29 -6.87 -36.27
C PRO A 71 -23.32 -7.22 -35.15
N ILE A 72 -22.19 -7.82 -35.51
CA ILE A 72 -21.24 -8.43 -34.56
C ILE A 72 -19.94 -7.62 -34.47
N ASN A 73 -19.72 -6.70 -35.42
CA ASN A 73 -18.54 -5.83 -35.47
C ASN A 73 -18.95 -4.36 -35.49
N LEU A 74 -18.07 -3.49 -34.99
CA LEU A 74 -18.24 -2.04 -34.92
C LEU A 74 -18.33 -1.37 -36.30
N GLY A 75 -19.26 -0.42 -36.47
CA GLY A 75 -19.32 0.47 -37.63
C GLY A 75 -20.72 0.86 -38.09
N GLN A 76 -20.82 1.59 -39.20
CA GLN A 76 -22.12 1.98 -39.77
C GLN A 76 -22.59 0.95 -40.79
N ALA A 77 -23.71 0.28 -40.54
CA ALA A 77 -24.36 -0.56 -41.52
C ALA A 77 -25.51 0.20 -42.17
N THR A 78 -25.51 0.37 -43.49
CA THR A 78 -26.72 0.79 -44.19
C THR A 78 -27.49 -0.44 -44.61
N ILE A 79 -28.72 -0.55 -44.13
CA ILE A 79 -29.65 -1.59 -44.55
C ILE A 79 -30.62 -0.94 -45.53
N SER A 80 -30.65 -1.49 -46.74
CA SER A 80 -31.53 -1.02 -47.80
C SER A 80 -32.36 -2.17 -48.34
N TYR A 81 -33.65 -1.91 -48.53
CA TYR A 81 -34.56 -2.84 -49.17
C TYR A 81 -35.58 -2.09 -50.06
N PRO A 82 -35.92 -2.63 -51.24
CA PRO A 82 -36.93 -2.03 -52.10
C PRO A 82 -38.33 -2.33 -51.53
N ILE A 83 -39.12 -1.31 -51.20
CA ILE A 83 -40.51 -1.49 -50.71
C ILE A 83 -41.40 -2.11 -51.81
N SER A 84 -41.07 -1.86 -53.08
CA SER A 84 -41.76 -2.35 -54.27
C SER A 84 -40.81 -2.20 -55.48
N PRO A 85 -40.96 -3.00 -56.57
CA PRO A 85 -40.22 -2.80 -57.82
C PRO A 85 -40.43 -1.41 -58.47
N TYR A 86 -41.39 -0.63 -58.00
CA TYR A 86 -41.73 0.71 -58.53
C TYR A 86 -41.44 1.86 -57.56
N CYS A 87 -40.83 1.62 -56.40
CA CYS A 87 -40.52 2.66 -55.41
C CYS A 87 -39.01 2.78 -55.19
N SER A 88 -38.56 3.99 -54.83
CA SER A 88 -37.20 4.23 -54.36
C SER A 88 -36.87 3.30 -53.19
N PRO A 89 -35.66 2.71 -53.13
CA PRO A 89 -35.26 1.85 -52.04
C PRO A 89 -35.34 2.63 -50.72
N TYR A 90 -35.96 2.03 -49.71
CA TYR A 90 -35.89 2.57 -48.36
C TYR A 90 -34.53 2.19 -47.80
N SER A 91 -33.73 3.20 -47.43
CA SER A 91 -32.41 3.01 -46.83
C SER A 91 -32.41 3.64 -45.45
N LYS A 92 -32.01 2.85 -44.44
CA LYS A 92 -31.79 3.36 -43.09
C LYS A 92 -30.37 3.02 -42.65
N VAL A 93 -29.68 4.03 -42.11
CA VAL A 93 -28.33 3.88 -41.58
C VAL A 93 -28.43 3.46 -40.12
N TYR A 94 -27.80 2.35 -39.79
CA TYR A 94 -27.68 1.82 -38.44
C TYR A 94 -26.24 1.99 -38.01
N THR A 95 -26.00 2.58 -36.84
CA THR A 95 -24.68 2.63 -36.24
C THR A 95 -24.58 1.50 -35.24
N VAL A 96 -23.64 0.60 -35.47
CA VAL A 96 -23.36 -0.57 -34.65
C VAL A 96 -22.27 -0.23 -33.67
N ILE A 97 -22.60 -0.31 -32.39
CA ILE A 97 -21.63 -0.30 -31.32
C ILE A 97 -21.66 -1.69 -30.69
N SER A 98 -20.86 -2.61 -31.23
CA SER A 98 -20.55 -3.83 -30.51
C SER A 98 -19.32 -3.55 -29.65
N ASP A 99 -19.52 -2.86 -28.53
CA ASP A 99 -18.59 -3.04 -27.42
C ASP A 99 -19.12 -4.28 -26.68
N GLU A 100 -18.55 -5.46 -26.93
CA GLU A 100 -18.87 -6.66 -26.13
C GLU A 100 -18.26 -6.55 -24.70
N GLY A 101 -17.99 -5.32 -24.23
CA GLY A 101 -17.54 -5.02 -22.88
C GLY A 101 -16.19 -5.66 -22.60
N VAL A 102 -15.26 -5.57 -23.55
CA VAL A 102 -13.88 -6.06 -23.38
C VAL A 102 -13.02 -4.89 -22.94
N LYS A 103 -12.59 -4.92 -21.69
CA LYS A 103 -11.75 -3.91 -21.06
C LYS A 103 -10.31 -4.39 -20.98
N SER A 104 -9.45 -3.49 -20.53
CA SER A 104 -8.09 -3.87 -20.14
C SER A 104 -8.11 -4.38 -18.71
N ASP A 105 -7.26 -5.36 -18.40
CA ASP A 105 -7.08 -5.87 -17.05
C ASP A 105 -5.71 -5.46 -16.51
N VAL A 106 -5.62 -5.35 -15.19
CA VAL A 106 -4.36 -5.10 -14.49
C VAL A 106 -4.04 -6.23 -13.51
N ASN A 107 -2.77 -6.40 -13.16
CA ASN A 107 -2.35 -7.25 -12.04
C ASN A 107 -1.03 -6.76 -11.46
N PHE A 108 -0.81 -7.04 -10.18
CA PHE A 108 0.30 -6.53 -9.40
C PHE A 108 0.94 -7.64 -8.60
N GLY A 109 2.26 -7.66 -8.51
CA GLY A 109 2.94 -8.78 -7.87
C GLY A 109 4.42 -8.63 -7.64
N TYR A 110 5.00 -9.71 -7.11
CA TYR A 110 6.43 -9.86 -6.94
C TYR A 110 7.04 -10.65 -8.09
N THR A 111 8.28 -10.32 -8.45
CA THR A 111 9.12 -11.15 -9.31
C THR A 111 9.30 -12.55 -8.73
N ASN A 112 9.36 -13.56 -9.58
CA ASN A 112 9.52 -14.97 -9.22
C ASN A 112 8.37 -15.58 -8.41
N HIS A 113 7.24 -14.88 -8.29
CA HIS A 113 6.00 -15.42 -7.73
C HIS A 113 4.99 -15.71 -8.83
N ASN A 114 4.19 -16.76 -8.64
CA ASN A 114 3.09 -17.06 -9.54
C ASN A 114 1.89 -16.17 -9.23
N LEU A 115 1.46 -15.37 -10.19
CA LEU A 115 0.30 -14.49 -10.09
C LEU A 115 -0.87 -15.11 -10.84
N GLY A 116 -1.95 -15.38 -10.12
CA GLY A 116 -3.23 -15.75 -10.70
C GLY A 116 -4.07 -14.52 -11.00
N GLY A 117 -4.89 -14.60 -12.05
CA GLY A 117 -5.88 -13.58 -12.35
C GLY A 117 -6.89 -14.06 -13.39
N SER A 118 -7.83 -13.19 -13.72
CA SER A 118 -8.89 -13.50 -14.67
C SER A 118 -9.25 -12.28 -15.49
N LEU A 119 -9.17 -12.41 -16.81
CA LEU A 119 -9.58 -11.38 -17.76
C LEU A 119 -11.09 -11.13 -17.74
N ARG A 120 -11.86 -12.03 -17.14
CA ARG A 120 -13.33 -11.91 -17.04
C ARG A 120 -13.81 -10.98 -15.93
N THR A 121 -12.91 -10.40 -15.13
CA THR A 121 -13.31 -9.77 -13.87
C THR A 121 -14.08 -8.47 -14.09
N ASN A 122 -13.76 -7.74 -15.16
CA ASN A 122 -14.42 -6.51 -15.57
C ASN A 122 -15.02 -6.59 -16.99
N ASP A 123 -15.00 -7.78 -17.61
CA ASP A 123 -15.48 -8.01 -18.97
C ASP A 123 -16.94 -8.52 -19.03
N SER A 124 -17.73 -7.98 -19.96
CA SER A 124 -19.14 -8.36 -20.18
C SER A 124 -19.35 -9.25 -21.42
N LEU A 125 -18.53 -10.31 -21.54
CA LEU A 125 -18.59 -11.24 -22.66
C LEU A 125 -19.79 -12.20 -22.61
N SER A 126 -20.53 -12.32 -23.72
CA SER A 126 -21.57 -13.35 -23.86
C SER A 126 -20.98 -14.77 -24.03
N PHE A 127 -21.78 -15.81 -23.76
CA PHE A 127 -21.32 -17.22 -23.70
C PHE A 127 -20.69 -17.77 -25.00
N LEU A 128 -20.88 -17.08 -26.13
CA LEU A 128 -20.27 -17.46 -27.41
C LEU A 128 -18.82 -16.98 -27.54
N TRP A 129 -18.37 -16.07 -26.67
CA TRP A 129 -17.04 -15.48 -26.69
C TRP A 129 -16.15 -16.03 -25.59
N HIS A 130 -14.91 -16.25 -25.97
CA HIS A 130 -13.87 -16.77 -25.10
C HIS A 130 -12.54 -16.16 -25.48
N TYR A 131 -11.59 -16.20 -24.56
CA TYR A 131 -10.26 -15.70 -24.81
C TYR A 131 -9.49 -16.74 -25.61
N HIS A 132 -8.64 -16.25 -26.50
CA HIS A 132 -7.67 -17.08 -27.16
C HIS A 132 -6.67 -17.60 -26.12
N ASN A 133 -6.20 -18.83 -26.27
CA ASN A 133 -5.25 -19.45 -25.33
C ASN A 133 -3.79 -18.99 -25.52
N GLN A 134 -3.54 -18.13 -26.51
CA GLN A 134 -2.25 -17.50 -26.76
C GLN A 134 -2.38 -15.98 -26.56
N ALA A 135 -1.38 -15.42 -25.88
CA ALA A 135 -1.21 -14.00 -25.68
C ALA A 135 0.09 -13.54 -26.36
N THR A 136 0.09 -12.32 -26.88
CA THR A 136 1.27 -11.71 -27.50
C THR A 136 1.89 -10.73 -26.52
N LEU A 137 3.15 -10.92 -26.14
CA LEU A 137 3.89 -9.94 -25.35
C LEU A 137 4.18 -8.73 -26.25
N VAL A 138 3.61 -7.58 -25.89
CA VAL A 138 3.76 -6.31 -26.60
C VAL A 138 4.96 -5.54 -26.06
N ASP A 139 5.10 -5.50 -24.74
CA ASP A 139 6.18 -4.78 -24.06
C ASP A 139 6.53 -5.45 -22.73
N GLY A 140 7.78 -5.31 -22.30
CA GLY A 140 8.29 -5.85 -21.05
C GLY A 140 9.77 -5.53 -20.83
N PRO A 141 10.29 -5.71 -19.61
CA PRO A 141 11.68 -5.41 -19.30
C PRO A 141 12.67 -6.16 -20.20
N PRO A 142 13.74 -5.49 -20.68
CA PRO A 142 14.76 -6.14 -21.49
C PRO A 142 15.37 -7.35 -20.76
N GLY A 143 15.42 -8.50 -21.43
CA GLY A 143 16.00 -9.73 -20.88
C GLY A 143 15.12 -10.47 -19.86
N ALA A 144 13.87 -10.02 -19.65
CA ALA A 144 12.92 -10.72 -18.79
C ALA A 144 12.59 -12.13 -19.33
N GLN A 145 12.56 -13.10 -18.43
CA GLN A 145 11.96 -14.41 -18.65
C GLN A 145 10.55 -14.36 -18.09
N ALA A 146 9.56 -14.13 -18.94
CA ALA A 146 8.15 -14.05 -18.58
C ALA A 146 7.36 -15.21 -19.18
N MET A 147 6.48 -15.81 -18.38
CA MET A 147 5.59 -16.88 -18.81
C MET A 147 4.16 -16.53 -18.40
N LEU A 148 3.26 -16.52 -19.39
CA LEU A 148 1.83 -16.34 -19.22
C LEU A 148 1.11 -17.60 -19.73
N ALA A 149 0.47 -18.33 -18.82
CA ALA A 149 -0.39 -19.46 -19.15
C ALA A 149 -1.86 -19.01 -19.06
N LEU A 150 -2.55 -18.98 -20.20
CA LEU A 150 -3.92 -18.47 -20.32
C LEU A 150 -4.89 -19.57 -20.74
N GLN A 151 -6.04 -19.62 -20.06
CA GLN A 151 -7.16 -20.49 -20.39
C GLN A 151 -8.25 -19.73 -21.16
N SER A 152 -9.05 -20.43 -21.96
CA SER A 152 -10.11 -19.80 -22.76
C SER A 152 -11.25 -19.20 -21.94
N ASN A 153 -11.39 -19.63 -20.68
CA ASN A 153 -12.30 -19.02 -19.71
C ASN A 153 -11.76 -17.67 -19.16
N GLY A 154 -10.56 -17.23 -19.55
CA GLY A 154 -9.94 -15.97 -19.11
C GLY A 154 -9.06 -16.11 -17.87
N GLN A 155 -9.02 -17.29 -17.22
CA GLN A 155 -8.13 -17.54 -16.09
C GLN A 155 -6.69 -17.64 -16.59
N TYR A 156 -5.77 -16.97 -15.90
CA TYR A 156 -4.35 -17.02 -16.23
C TYR A 156 -3.46 -17.20 -15.00
N GLN A 157 -2.25 -17.69 -15.29
CA GLN A 157 -1.13 -17.69 -14.37
C GLN A 157 0.06 -17.01 -15.03
N PHE A 158 0.73 -16.12 -14.29
CA PHE A 158 1.87 -15.36 -14.77
C PHE A 158 3.04 -15.47 -13.81
N THR A 159 4.25 -15.57 -14.35
CA THR A 159 5.50 -15.44 -13.59
C THR A 159 6.55 -14.76 -14.45
N ALA A 160 7.36 -13.89 -13.83
CA ALA A 160 8.55 -13.36 -14.47
C ALA A 160 9.67 -13.09 -13.46
N ASN A 161 10.91 -13.15 -13.94
CA ASN A 161 12.11 -12.98 -13.11
C ASN A 161 12.57 -11.52 -12.96
N ALA A 162 11.97 -10.58 -13.69
CA ALA A 162 12.41 -9.20 -13.74
C ALA A 162 11.29 -8.24 -13.33
N LYS A 163 11.67 -7.19 -12.61
CA LYS A 163 10.72 -6.17 -12.16
C LYS A 163 10.35 -5.25 -13.34
N GLY A 164 9.07 -5.11 -13.66
CA GLY A 164 8.63 -4.39 -14.86
C GLY A 164 7.13 -4.13 -14.94
N LYS A 165 6.72 -3.30 -15.91
CA LYS A 165 5.39 -3.39 -16.50
C LYS A 165 5.48 -4.34 -17.69
N TYR A 166 4.60 -5.33 -17.75
CA TYR A 166 4.45 -6.28 -18.84
C TYR A 166 3.11 -6.02 -19.51
N VAL A 167 3.09 -5.94 -20.83
CA VAL A 167 1.88 -5.65 -21.61
C VAL A 167 1.62 -6.81 -22.56
N TYR A 168 0.45 -7.45 -22.43
CA TYR A 168 0.02 -8.53 -23.30
C TYR A 168 -1.23 -8.16 -24.07
N ASP A 169 -1.27 -8.49 -25.36
CA ASP A 169 -2.47 -8.47 -26.18
C ASP A 169 -3.05 -9.88 -26.29
N ILE A 170 -4.32 -10.02 -25.91
CA ILE A 170 -5.06 -11.28 -25.88
C ILE A 170 -6.28 -11.16 -26.78
N GLY A 171 -6.33 -11.99 -27.82
CA GLY A 171 -7.49 -12.02 -28.72
C GLY A 171 -8.73 -12.59 -28.04
N VAL A 172 -9.89 -11.97 -28.28
CA VAL A 172 -11.19 -12.53 -27.94
C VAL A 172 -11.83 -13.07 -29.22
N VAL A 173 -12.19 -14.35 -29.17
CA VAL A 173 -12.63 -15.14 -30.32
C VAL A 173 -14.02 -15.73 -30.08
N ARG A 174 -14.75 -15.93 -31.18
CA ARG A 174 -16.07 -16.55 -31.15
C ARG A 174 -15.98 -18.05 -31.45
N THR A 175 -16.73 -18.86 -30.70
CA THR A 175 -16.73 -20.34 -30.77
C THR A 175 -17.05 -20.93 -32.13
N THR A 176 -17.75 -20.22 -33.01
CA THR A 176 -18.30 -20.78 -34.26
C THR A 176 -17.40 -20.62 -35.48
N ASP A 177 -16.46 -19.67 -35.48
CA ASP A 177 -15.61 -19.38 -36.64
C ASP A 177 -14.17 -18.96 -36.31
N SER A 178 -13.80 -18.94 -35.01
CA SER A 178 -12.45 -18.60 -34.53
C SER A 178 -11.94 -17.24 -35.01
N VAL A 179 -12.83 -16.34 -35.41
CA VAL A 179 -12.45 -14.98 -35.82
C VAL A 179 -12.16 -14.16 -34.58
N GLN A 180 -10.96 -13.60 -34.49
CA GLN A 180 -10.59 -12.61 -33.49
C GLN A 180 -11.22 -11.27 -33.87
N LEU A 181 -12.02 -10.72 -32.97
CA LEU A 181 -12.74 -9.45 -33.20
C LEU A 181 -12.43 -8.39 -32.16
N TYR A 182 -11.98 -8.80 -30.97
CA TYR A 182 -11.56 -7.89 -29.92
C TYR A 182 -10.19 -8.29 -29.39
N THR A 183 -9.54 -7.35 -28.74
CA THR A 183 -8.27 -7.57 -28.04
C THR A 183 -8.42 -7.03 -26.62
N ASN A 184 -8.31 -7.91 -25.64
CA ASN A 184 -8.11 -7.54 -24.25
C ASN A 184 -6.63 -7.26 -24.05
N ARG A 185 -6.31 -6.16 -23.35
CA ARG A 185 -4.93 -5.82 -23.00
C ARG A 185 -4.72 -6.04 -21.51
N LEU A 186 -3.78 -6.91 -21.18
CA LEU A 186 -3.41 -7.23 -19.80
C LEU A 186 -2.10 -6.51 -19.43
N PHE A 187 -2.15 -5.70 -18.38
CA PHE A 187 -1.00 -5.03 -17.80
C PHE A 187 -0.60 -5.71 -16.50
N ILE A 188 0.64 -6.19 -16.38
CA ILE A 188 1.15 -6.79 -15.14
C ILE A 188 2.35 -5.99 -14.64
N SER A 189 2.24 -5.43 -13.46
CA SER A 189 3.29 -4.66 -12.81
C SER A 189 3.96 -5.50 -11.72
N LEU A 190 5.26 -5.75 -11.86
CA LEU A 190 6.08 -6.49 -10.89
C LEU A 190 7.10 -5.59 -10.19
N ILE A 191 7.22 -5.79 -8.88
CA ILE A 191 8.33 -5.30 -8.04
C ILE A 191 9.16 -6.48 -7.51
N ASP A 192 10.36 -6.19 -7.03
CA ASP A 192 11.05 -7.12 -6.15
C ASP A 192 10.45 -7.00 -4.74
N SER A 193 10.40 -8.10 -4.01
CA SER A 193 10.15 -8.11 -2.56
C SER A 193 11.07 -7.17 -1.77
N LEU A 194 12.24 -6.84 -2.33
CA LEU A 194 13.22 -5.92 -1.77
C LEU A 194 13.29 -4.57 -2.50
N ASP A 195 12.34 -4.26 -3.40
CA ASP A 195 12.40 -3.01 -4.17
C ASP A 195 12.14 -1.82 -3.24
N THR A 196 13.16 -0.99 -3.06
CA THR A 196 13.11 0.21 -2.23
C THR A 196 12.53 1.43 -2.96
N HIS A 197 12.13 1.26 -4.22
CA HIS A 197 11.64 2.34 -5.06
C HIS A 197 10.17 2.11 -5.40
N ALA A 198 9.37 3.14 -5.14
CA ALA A 198 8.01 3.22 -5.63
C ALA A 198 8.03 3.20 -7.18
N ARG A 199 7.14 2.42 -7.78
CA ARG A 199 6.89 2.43 -9.23
C ARG A 199 5.57 3.12 -9.46
N PHE A 200 5.54 4.17 -10.27
CA PHE A 200 4.25 4.74 -10.61
C PHE A 200 3.52 3.83 -11.60
N VAL A 201 2.23 3.59 -11.38
CA VAL A 201 1.39 2.80 -12.27
C VAL A 201 0.19 3.66 -12.65
N ALA A 202 0.15 4.01 -13.93
CA ALA A 202 -1.02 4.61 -14.55
C ALA A 202 -1.89 3.48 -15.13
N ASN A 203 -3.16 3.47 -14.74
CA ASN A 203 -4.14 2.46 -15.10
C ASN A 203 -4.93 2.88 -16.34
N ALA A 204 -5.38 1.90 -17.10
CA ALA A 204 -6.18 2.17 -18.29
C ALA A 204 -7.59 2.58 -17.89
N ASP A 205 -8.16 3.54 -18.61
CA ASP A 205 -9.50 4.05 -18.35
C ASP A 205 -10.43 3.86 -19.55
N HIS A 206 -11.72 3.75 -19.25
CA HIS A 206 -12.78 3.67 -20.23
C HIS A 206 -13.81 4.77 -19.98
N ILE A 207 -14.33 5.34 -21.06
CA ILE A 207 -15.47 6.26 -20.99
C ILE A 207 -16.37 6.14 -22.21
N VAL A 208 -17.66 6.36 -21.97
CA VAL A 208 -18.67 6.50 -23.02
C VAL A 208 -18.97 7.99 -23.22
N VAL A 209 -18.89 8.45 -24.47
CA VAL A 209 -19.32 9.79 -24.87
C VAL A 209 -20.72 9.70 -25.44
N ASP A 210 -21.65 10.42 -24.81
CA ASP A 210 -23.06 10.41 -25.18
C ASP A 210 -23.39 11.35 -26.36
N SER A 211 -24.68 11.67 -26.51
CA SER A 211 -25.20 12.57 -27.54
C SER A 211 -24.74 14.03 -27.40
N SER A 212 -24.28 14.46 -26.22
CA SER A 212 -23.73 15.81 -25.99
C SER A 212 -22.42 16.03 -26.77
N GLY A 213 -21.72 14.95 -27.11
CA GLY A 213 -20.41 14.99 -27.75
C GLY A 213 -19.27 15.35 -26.81
N THR A 214 -19.53 15.48 -25.50
CA THR A 214 -18.52 15.79 -24.49
C THR A 214 -18.52 14.76 -23.37
N ALA A 215 -17.34 14.51 -22.78
CA ALA A 215 -17.22 13.68 -21.59
C ALA A 215 -16.07 14.17 -20.70
N THR A 216 -16.18 13.92 -19.40
CA THR A 216 -15.15 14.24 -18.40
C THR A 216 -14.85 12.98 -17.60
N LEU A 217 -13.56 12.65 -17.45
CA LEU A 217 -13.12 11.42 -16.78
C LEU A 217 -12.04 11.68 -15.72
N PRO A 218 -12.24 11.22 -14.47
CA PRO A 218 -11.24 11.26 -13.40
C PRO A 218 -10.16 10.16 -13.52
N CYS A 219 -9.45 10.14 -14.64
CA CYS A 219 -8.42 9.13 -14.96
C CYS A 219 -7.33 8.98 -13.88
N LEU A 220 -7.05 10.04 -13.12
CA LEU A 220 -5.92 10.06 -12.19
C LEU A 220 -6.24 9.45 -10.81
N LEU A 221 -7.48 9.05 -10.55
CA LEU A 221 -7.90 8.60 -9.21
C LEU A 221 -7.52 7.14 -8.90
N ASN A 222 -7.44 6.30 -9.92
CA ASN A 222 -6.90 4.94 -9.86
C ASN A 222 -5.40 4.90 -10.20
N ASP A 223 -4.78 6.02 -10.60
CA ASP A 223 -3.34 6.12 -10.87
C ASP A 223 -2.53 6.37 -9.61
N ARG A 224 -1.68 5.39 -9.24
CA ARG A 224 -0.93 5.44 -7.99
C ARG A 224 0.40 4.74 -8.09
N SER A 225 1.26 4.96 -7.09
CA SER A 225 2.48 4.18 -7.00
C SER A 225 2.23 2.78 -6.46
N PHE A 226 2.77 1.81 -7.16
CA PHE A 226 3.03 0.47 -6.67
C PHE A 226 4.37 0.44 -5.91
N GLY A 227 4.30 0.43 -4.60
CA GLY A 227 5.42 0.42 -3.65
C GLY A 227 5.07 1.19 -2.38
N LEU A 228 5.96 1.21 -1.39
CA LEU A 228 5.78 2.05 -0.19
C LEU A 228 6.65 3.32 -0.29
N PRO A 229 6.13 4.50 0.10
CA PRO A 229 4.71 4.80 0.40
C PRO A 229 3.85 4.83 -0.88
N ASP A 230 2.54 4.63 -0.73
CA ASP A 230 1.55 4.85 -1.81
C ASP A 230 1.47 6.36 -2.13
N LEU A 231 1.86 6.74 -3.34
CA LEU A 231 1.87 8.11 -3.86
C LEU A 231 0.75 8.27 -4.88
N ALA A 232 -0.04 9.34 -4.73
CA ALA A 232 -1.06 9.72 -5.69
C ALA A 232 -0.46 10.37 -6.95
N ALA A 233 -1.18 10.26 -8.07
CA ALA A 233 -0.93 11.02 -9.29
C ALA A 233 -0.86 12.53 -9.03
N ASP A 234 0.11 13.21 -9.63
CA ASP A 234 0.15 14.67 -9.67
C ASP A 234 -0.78 15.17 -10.78
N ALA A 235 -1.93 15.71 -10.38
CA ALA A 235 -2.92 16.29 -11.28
C ALA A 235 -2.34 17.38 -12.20
N ASN A 236 -1.24 18.05 -11.82
CA ASN A 236 -0.62 19.10 -12.61
C ASN A 236 0.42 18.57 -13.61
N ALA A 237 0.86 17.31 -13.47
CA ALA A 237 1.84 16.68 -14.34
C ALA A 237 1.20 15.86 -15.48
N ALA A 238 -0.13 15.65 -15.44
CA ALA A 238 -0.83 14.86 -16.45
C ALA A 238 -0.79 15.55 -17.82
N THR A 239 -0.29 14.83 -18.83
CA THR A 239 -0.12 15.34 -20.19
C THR A 239 -0.55 14.31 -21.23
N LEU A 240 -1.10 14.78 -22.35
CA LEU A 240 -1.41 13.92 -23.49
C LEU A 240 -0.12 13.58 -24.25
N VAL A 241 0.18 12.29 -24.33
CA VAL A 241 1.32 11.76 -25.11
C VAL A 241 0.90 11.53 -26.55
N GLN A 242 -0.31 10.97 -26.73
CA GLN A 242 -0.88 10.73 -28.04
C GLN A 242 -2.34 11.21 -28.03
N PRO A 243 -2.68 12.20 -28.88
CA PRO A 243 -4.05 12.70 -28.93
C PRO A 243 -5.01 11.68 -29.58
N PRO A 244 -6.31 11.79 -29.28
CA PRO A 244 -7.34 11.00 -29.95
C PRO A 244 -7.42 11.29 -31.45
N LYS A 245 -7.94 10.33 -32.22
CA LYS A 245 -8.09 10.45 -33.68
C LYS A 245 -9.47 10.97 -34.10
N LYS A 246 -10.50 10.77 -33.26
CA LYS A 246 -11.91 11.07 -33.57
C LYS A 246 -12.49 12.20 -32.71
N GLY A 247 -11.65 12.87 -31.93
CA GLY A 247 -11.99 14.04 -31.15
C GLY A 247 -10.74 14.83 -30.74
N SER A 248 -10.94 15.76 -29.80
CA SER A 248 -9.88 16.47 -29.09
C SER A 248 -10.00 16.18 -27.60
N ALA A 249 -8.87 16.11 -26.90
CA ALA A 249 -8.85 15.95 -25.45
C ALA A 249 -7.88 16.94 -24.79
N ALA A 250 -8.12 17.24 -23.52
CA ALA A 250 -7.21 18.02 -22.68
C ALA A 250 -7.43 17.69 -21.20
N PHE A 251 -6.36 17.73 -20.40
CA PHE A 251 -6.48 17.73 -18.95
C PHE A 251 -6.80 19.14 -18.44
N VAL A 252 -7.85 19.27 -17.63
CA VAL A 252 -8.19 20.51 -16.93
C VAL A 252 -8.45 20.15 -15.47
N SER A 253 -7.69 20.77 -14.57
CA SER A 253 -7.80 20.51 -13.12
C SER A 253 -7.70 19.01 -12.75
N GLY A 254 -6.83 18.27 -13.42
CA GLY A 254 -6.62 16.82 -13.18
C GLY A 254 -7.69 15.90 -13.78
N GLN A 255 -8.67 16.43 -14.51
CA GLN A 255 -9.72 15.65 -15.19
C GLN A 255 -9.47 15.66 -16.69
N LEU A 256 -9.66 14.51 -17.34
CA LEU A 256 -9.60 14.42 -18.79
C LEU A 256 -10.92 14.87 -19.39
N HIS A 257 -10.89 15.96 -20.17
CA HIS A 257 -12.04 16.40 -20.95
C HIS A 257 -11.87 15.96 -22.40
N TYR A 258 -12.89 15.29 -22.93
CA TYR A 258 -12.95 14.86 -24.32
C TYR A 258 -14.08 15.57 -25.06
N LEU A 259 -13.81 16.00 -26.29
CA LEU A 259 -14.75 16.58 -27.23
C LEU A 259 -14.71 15.80 -28.55
N ARG A 260 -15.86 15.23 -28.93
CA ARG A 260 -16.04 14.44 -30.15
C ARG A 260 -16.07 15.33 -31.40
N TYR A 261 -15.40 14.92 -32.48
CA TYR A 261 -15.57 15.58 -33.78
C TYR A 261 -16.92 15.27 -34.41
N ALA A 262 -17.43 16.20 -35.23
CA ALA A 262 -18.68 16.00 -35.95
C ALA A 262 -18.62 14.71 -36.80
N ASN A 263 -19.66 13.87 -36.69
CA ASN A 263 -19.79 12.58 -37.39
C ASN A 263 -18.73 11.51 -37.03
N ALA A 264 -17.95 11.68 -35.97
CA ALA A 264 -17.14 10.60 -35.42
C ALA A 264 -18.04 9.51 -34.82
N PHE A 265 -17.76 8.22 -35.01
CA PHE A 265 -18.50 7.09 -34.41
C PHE A 265 -17.57 5.93 -34.07
N GLY A 266 -18.04 4.99 -33.23
CA GLY A 266 -17.28 3.83 -32.79
C GLY A 266 -16.25 4.18 -31.71
N THR A 267 -15.14 3.44 -31.63
CA THR A 267 -14.13 3.64 -30.59
C THR A 267 -13.05 4.65 -31.01
N ASP A 268 -12.58 5.45 -30.06
CA ASP A 268 -11.40 6.30 -30.15
C ASP A 268 -10.42 5.96 -29.02
N THR A 269 -9.14 6.26 -29.20
CA THR A 269 -8.12 5.96 -28.19
C THR A 269 -7.12 7.09 -28.07
N LEU A 270 -6.64 7.31 -26.85
CA LEU A 270 -5.56 8.26 -26.55
C LEU A 270 -4.62 7.68 -25.50
N TYR A 271 -3.44 8.28 -25.37
CA TYR A 271 -2.47 7.96 -24.34
C TYR A 271 -2.08 9.20 -23.56
N TYR A 272 -1.99 9.07 -22.24
CA TYR A 272 -1.49 10.11 -21.36
C TYR A 272 -0.29 9.62 -20.56
N ALA A 273 0.49 10.57 -20.06
CA ALA A 273 1.55 10.37 -19.09
C ALA A 273 1.23 11.18 -17.84
N VAL A 274 1.49 10.60 -16.68
CA VAL A 274 1.38 11.30 -15.40
C VAL A 274 2.51 10.83 -14.48
N CYS A 275 2.91 11.69 -13.57
CA CYS A 275 3.95 11.42 -12.58
C CYS A 275 3.38 11.45 -11.17
N SER A 276 4.07 10.83 -10.23
CA SER A 276 3.68 10.89 -8.81
C SER A 276 3.85 12.30 -8.24
N THR A 277 2.97 12.68 -7.30
CA THR A 277 3.06 13.95 -6.58
C THR A 277 4.40 14.08 -5.85
N GLY A 278 5.13 15.15 -6.13
CA GLY A 278 6.43 15.44 -5.51
C GLY A 278 7.61 14.66 -6.11
N ASN A 279 7.41 13.83 -7.12
CA ASN A 279 8.51 13.14 -7.81
C ASN A 279 8.26 12.99 -9.32
N ILE A 280 8.82 13.93 -10.09
CA ILE A 280 8.75 13.99 -11.56
C ILE A 280 9.57 12.91 -12.28
N GLN A 281 10.35 12.09 -11.56
CA GLN A 281 11.10 10.98 -12.15
C GLN A 281 10.31 9.68 -12.12
N LEU A 282 9.21 9.63 -11.36
CA LEU A 282 8.30 8.49 -11.29
C LEU A 282 7.07 8.77 -12.13
N CYS A 283 7.17 8.54 -13.44
CA CYS A 283 6.08 8.71 -14.38
C CYS A 283 5.72 7.37 -15.04
N ASP A 284 4.45 7.23 -15.40
CA ASP A 284 3.96 6.11 -16.21
C ASP A 284 2.99 6.62 -17.27
N THR A 285 2.72 5.78 -18.26
CA THR A 285 1.77 6.05 -19.33
C THR A 285 0.60 5.07 -19.29
N ALA A 286 -0.58 5.60 -19.59
CA ALA A 286 -1.83 4.85 -19.64
C ALA A 286 -2.62 5.14 -20.91
N MET A 287 -3.50 4.20 -21.25
CA MET A 287 -4.39 4.27 -22.41
C MET A 287 -5.80 4.62 -21.93
N VAL A 288 -6.47 5.52 -22.65
CA VAL A 288 -7.91 5.75 -22.46
C VAL A 288 -8.65 5.26 -23.70
N VAL A 289 -9.63 4.39 -23.48
CA VAL A 289 -10.55 3.89 -24.50
C VAL A 289 -11.84 4.71 -24.42
N ILE A 290 -12.29 5.21 -25.56
CA ILE A 290 -13.43 6.12 -25.65
C ILE A 290 -14.46 5.49 -26.59
N ALA A 291 -15.59 5.06 -26.03
CA ALA A 291 -16.73 4.56 -26.80
C ALA A 291 -17.65 5.72 -27.19
N LEU A 292 -17.77 6.02 -28.48
CA LEU A 292 -18.65 7.09 -28.98
C LEU A 292 -20.06 6.55 -29.24
N SER A 293 -20.94 6.69 -28.25
CA SER A 293 -22.34 6.23 -28.29
C SER A 293 -23.13 6.90 -29.43
N PRO A 294 -24.18 6.26 -29.99
CA PRO A 294 -25.10 6.94 -30.89
C PRO A 294 -25.96 7.92 -30.07
N PRO A 295 -26.57 8.93 -30.69
CA PRO A 295 -27.22 10.04 -29.98
C PRO A 295 -28.54 9.69 -29.23
N PHE A 296 -28.80 8.42 -28.91
CA PHE A 296 -30.08 7.92 -28.39
C PHE A 296 -30.00 7.14 -27.07
N ALA A 297 -28.84 7.05 -26.41
CA ALA A 297 -28.73 6.43 -25.08
C ALA A 297 -29.16 7.45 -24.00
N ASN A 298 -30.24 7.15 -23.29
CA ASN A 298 -30.73 8.00 -22.19
C ASN A 298 -29.97 7.77 -20.87
N GLY A 299 -29.09 6.78 -20.81
CA GLY A 299 -28.20 6.51 -19.68
C GLY A 299 -27.04 5.60 -20.07
N SER A 300 -26.01 5.58 -19.22
CA SER A 300 -24.83 4.71 -19.35
C SER A 300 -24.15 4.55 -18.00
N CYS A 301 -23.37 3.49 -17.83
CA CYS A 301 -22.47 3.35 -16.69
C CYS A 301 -21.19 2.72 -17.22
N VAL A 302 -20.05 3.29 -16.84
CA VAL A 302 -18.72 2.76 -17.14
C VAL A 302 -17.98 2.65 -15.82
N ALA A 303 -17.66 1.41 -15.46
CA ALA A 303 -16.89 1.08 -14.28
C ALA A 303 -15.41 0.95 -14.67
N ASN A 304 -14.52 1.67 -13.99
CA ASN A 304 -13.08 1.64 -14.25
C ASN A 304 -12.37 0.93 -13.11
N ASP A 305 -11.45 0.02 -13.42
CA ASP A 305 -10.74 -0.73 -12.37
C ASP A 305 -10.03 0.20 -11.39
N ASP A 306 -10.12 -0.16 -10.11
CA ASP A 306 -9.49 0.55 -9.02
C ASP A 306 -8.18 -0.12 -8.61
N PHE A 307 -7.24 0.68 -8.13
CA PHE A 307 -6.03 0.18 -7.51
C PHE A 307 -5.70 0.93 -6.22
N LEU A 308 -5.38 0.17 -5.18
CA LEU A 308 -4.80 0.72 -3.96
C LEU A 308 -3.74 -0.24 -3.42
N SER A 309 -2.69 0.31 -2.85
CA SER A 309 -1.68 -0.47 -2.14
C SER A 309 -1.50 0.04 -0.72
N GLY A 310 -1.04 -0.82 0.17
CA GLY A 310 -0.69 -0.43 1.52
C GLY A 310 -0.15 -1.59 2.33
N ALA A 311 0.17 -1.34 3.59
CA ALA A 311 0.89 -2.31 4.37
C ALA A 311 -0.01 -3.28 5.13
N ILE A 312 0.54 -4.45 5.45
CA ILE A 312 -0.07 -5.37 6.39
C ILE A 312 -0.39 -4.68 7.72
N LEU A 313 -1.47 -5.13 8.38
CA LEU A 313 -1.99 -4.58 9.65
C LEU A 313 -2.55 -3.15 9.56
N THR A 314 -2.63 -2.57 8.36
CA THR A 314 -3.33 -1.29 8.12
C THR A 314 -4.62 -1.52 7.36
N SER A 315 -5.66 -0.74 7.66
CA SER A 315 -6.91 -0.79 6.90
C SER A 315 -6.74 -0.02 5.60
N LEU A 316 -7.05 -0.66 4.47
CA LEU A 316 -7.10 -0.02 3.16
C LEU A 316 -8.54 0.45 2.90
N GLN A 317 -8.72 1.72 2.54
CA GLN A 317 -10.02 2.34 2.38
C GLN A 317 -10.02 3.26 1.16
N GLY A 318 -11.17 3.35 0.50
CA GLY A 318 -11.39 4.18 -0.67
C GLY A 318 -12.84 4.11 -1.13
N ASN A 319 -13.12 4.61 -2.32
CA ASN A 319 -14.43 4.53 -2.93
C ASN A 319 -14.28 4.03 -4.37
N VAL A 320 -14.92 2.91 -4.72
CA VAL A 320 -14.83 2.28 -6.06
C VAL A 320 -15.57 3.07 -7.14
N LEU A 321 -16.43 4.02 -6.76
CA LEU A 321 -17.14 4.88 -7.70
C LEU A 321 -16.34 6.14 -8.04
N ALA A 322 -15.15 6.33 -7.44
CA ALA A 322 -14.41 7.58 -7.55
C ALA A 322 -13.96 7.86 -8.99
N ASN A 323 -13.52 6.82 -9.71
CA ASN A 323 -13.07 6.88 -11.10
C ASN A 323 -14.12 6.39 -12.12
N ASP A 324 -15.33 6.02 -11.65
CA ASP A 324 -16.42 5.54 -12.50
C ASP A 324 -17.15 6.69 -13.21
N ALA A 325 -17.73 6.40 -14.37
CA ALA A 325 -18.47 7.36 -15.18
C ALA A 325 -19.86 6.85 -15.52
N CYS A 326 -20.89 7.35 -14.84
CA CYS A 326 -22.28 7.00 -15.08
C CYS A 326 -23.15 8.23 -15.41
N GLN A 327 -24.17 8.01 -16.24
CA GLN A 327 -25.11 9.01 -16.71
C GLN A 327 -26.55 8.52 -16.46
N PRO A 328 -27.31 9.19 -15.56
CA PRO A 328 -26.85 10.17 -14.59
C PRO A 328 -25.94 9.52 -13.54
N PHE A 329 -24.98 10.30 -13.02
CA PHE A 329 -24.16 9.84 -11.89
C PHE A 329 -24.95 9.90 -10.58
N ALA A 330 -25.90 10.83 -10.47
CA ALA A 330 -26.82 10.92 -9.34
C ALA A 330 -27.69 9.65 -9.29
N GLY A 331 -27.41 8.77 -8.31
CA GLY A 331 -28.05 7.47 -8.17
C GLY A 331 -27.20 6.28 -8.60
N ALA A 332 -25.94 6.47 -8.99
CA ALA A 332 -24.98 5.38 -9.15
C ALA A 332 -24.76 4.68 -7.80
N THR A 333 -24.93 3.36 -7.77
CA THR A 333 -24.77 2.54 -6.56
C THR A 333 -24.12 1.21 -6.90
N VAL A 334 -23.44 0.63 -5.92
CA VAL A 334 -22.94 -0.76 -5.97
C VAL A 334 -23.76 -1.64 -5.04
N ASN A 335 -23.71 -2.95 -5.27
CA ASN A 335 -24.26 -3.92 -4.31
C ASN A 335 -23.34 -3.99 -3.09
N ALA A 336 -23.85 -3.61 -1.92
CA ALA A 336 -23.12 -3.72 -0.67
C ALA A 336 -22.91 -5.20 -0.29
N TYR A 337 -21.70 -5.56 0.12
CA TYR A 337 -21.41 -6.90 0.62
C TYR A 337 -20.21 -6.91 1.58
N THR A 338 -20.14 -7.94 2.41
CA THR A 338 -18.98 -8.24 3.26
C THR A 338 -18.53 -9.66 3.00
N ILE A 339 -17.23 -9.84 2.77
CA ILE A 339 -16.61 -11.15 2.57
C ILE A 339 -15.47 -11.33 3.57
N ASN A 340 -15.47 -12.47 4.26
CA ASN A 340 -14.33 -12.94 5.02
C ASN A 340 -13.48 -13.82 4.10
N HIS A 341 -12.39 -13.26 3.58
CA HIS A 341 -11.44 -13.94 2.71
C HIS A 341 -10.24 -14.44 3.55
N PRO A 342 -9.53 -15.51 3.14
CA PRO A 342 -8.27 -15.89 3.81
C PRO A 342 -7.24 -14.76 3.90
N SER A 343 -7.28 -13.82 2.94
CA SER A 343 -6.43 -12.62 2.90
C SER A 343 -6.83 -11.52 3.87
N GLY A 344 -8.05 -11.53 4.41
CA GLY A 344 -8.60 -10.44 5.21
C GLY A 344 -10.11 -10.27 5.05
N THR A 345 -10.67 -9.30 5.77
CA THR A 345 -12.09 -8.96 5.68
C THR A 345 -12.28 -7.76 4.77
N PHE A 346 -13.14 -7.92 3.76
CA PHE A 346 -13.53 -6.85 2.83
C PHE A 346 -15.00 -6.47 3.07
N THR A 347 -15.27 -5.17 3.14
CA THR A 347 -16.63 -4.61 3.19
C THR A 347 -16.77 -3.55 2.13
N LEU A 348 -17.84 -3.60 1.34
CA LEU A 348 -18.25 -2.60 0.36
C LEU A 348 -19.65 -2.10 0.74
N THR A 349 -19.84 -0.79 0.79
CA THR A 349 -21.15 -0.16 1.02
C THR A 349 -21.77 0.33 -0.28
N ALA A 350 -23.09 0.55 -0.29
CA ALA A 350 -23.83 0.83 -1.51
C ALA A 350 -23.45 2.14 -2.23
N ASN A 351 -22.84 3.07 -1.49
CA ASN A 351 -22.28 4.33 -2.01
C ASN A 351 -20.85 4.18 -2.57
N GLY A 352 -20.31 2.96 -2.63
CA GLY A 352 -18.99 2.68 -3.18
C GLY A 352 -17.85 2.68 -2.16
N ASP A 353 -18.07 3.15 -0.92
CA ASP A 353 -16.99 3.12 0.08
C ASP A 353 -16.63 1.68 0.42
N TYR A 354 -15.33 1.40 0.45
CA TYR A 354 -14.82 0.10 0.84
C TYR A 354 -13.85 0.19 2.01
N THR A 355 -13.75 -0.92 2.72
CA THR A 355 -12.75 -1.15 3.76
C THR A 355 -12.24 -2.57 3.64
N PHE A 356 -10.92 -2.70 3.51
CA PHE A 356 -10.22 -3.97 3.59
C PHE A 356 -9.32 -3.98 4.82
N ILE A 357 -9.43 -5.02 5.64
CA ILE A 357 -8.57 -5.28 6.78
C ILE A 357 -7.80 -6.56 6.48
N PRO A 358 -6.51 -6.47 6.09
CA PRO A 358 -5.69 -7.64 5.82
C PRO A 358 -5.62 -8.56 7.04
N SER A 359 -5.62 -9.87 6.81
CA SER A 359 -5.23 -10.85 7.82
C SER A 359 -3.79 -10.57 8.27
N SER A 360 -3.47 -10.83 9.53
CA SER A 360 -2.14 -10.51 10.11
C SER A 360 -0.97 -11.27 9.47
N SER A 361 -1.25 -12.32 8.69
CA SER A 361 -0.26 -13.09 7.94
C SER A 361 -0.32 -12.88 6.43
N PHE A 362 -1.24 -12.05 5.93
CA PHE A 362 -1.43 -11.87 4.50
C PHE A 362 -0.57 -10.73 3.95
N SER A 363 0.21 -11.04 2.91
CA SER A 363 0.83 -10.07 2.03
C SER A 363 0.74 -10.56 0.58
N GLY A 364 0.75 -9.64 -0.37
CA GLY A 364 0.56 -9.88 -1.79
C GLY A 364 -0.74 -9.30 -2.34
N PRO A 365 -1.08 -9.65 -3.59
CA PRO A 365 -2.26 -9.13 -4.28
C PRO A 365 -3.54 -9.82 -3.82
N VAL A 366 -4.62 -9.05 -3.75
CA VAL A 366 -6.00 -9.52 -3.60
C VAL A 366 -6.91 -8.62 -4.44
N HIS A 367 -8.01 -9.15 -4.96
CA HIS A 367 -8.92 -8.38 -5.78
C HIS A 367 -10.38 -8.69 -5.46
N PHE A 368 -11.24 -7.70 -5.68
CA PHE A 368 -12.68 -7.78 -5.45
C PHE A 368 -13.42 -7.18 -6.64
N THR A 369 -14.34 -7.95 -7.24
CA THR A 369 -15.18 -7.44 -8.32
C THR A 369 -16.36 -6.67 -7.77
N TYR A 370 -16.77 -5.61 -8.44
CA TYR A 370 -18.01 -4.89 -8.14
C TYR A 370 -18.77 -4.59 -9.43
N GLN A 371 -20.07 -4.30 -9.27
CA GLN A 371 -20.92 -3.84 -10.35
C GLN A 371 -21.59 -2.55 -9.90
N VAL A 372 -21.34 -1.47 -10.63
CA VAL A 372 -22.03 -0.20 -10.47
C VAL A 372 -23.23 -0.18 -11.38
N CYS A 373 -24.34 0.35 -10.89
CA CYS A 373 -25.55 0.55 -11.66
C CYS A 373 -26.12 1.96 -11.46
N THR A 374 -26.63 2.56 -12.53
CA THR A 374 -27.49 3.75 -12.48
C THR A 374 -28.83 3.45 -13.15
N THR A 375 -29.88 4.20 -12.81
CA THR A 375 -31.24 3.98 -13.33
C THR A 375 -31.77 5.22 -14.01
N VAL A 376 -32.30 5.07 -15.23
CA VAL A 376 -33.00 6.13 -15.96
C VAL A 376 -34.41 5.66 -16.28
N GLY A 377 -35.40 6.31 -15.68
CA GLY A 377 -36.79 5.85 -15.76
C GLY A 377 -36.95 4.47 -15.14
N THR A 378 -37.20 3.46 -15.98
CA THR A 378 -37.32 2.05 -15.56
C THR A 378 -36.16 1.18 -16.03
N GLU A 379 -35.19 1.76 -16.74
CA GLU A 379 -34.04 1.03 -17.29
C GLU A 379 -32.83 1.20 -16.39
N GLN A 380 -32.13 0.09 -16.15
CA GLN A 380 -30.92 0.05 -15.33
C GLN A 380 -29.70 -0.18 -16.23
N PHE A 381 -28.69 0.67 -16.07
CA PHE A 381 -27.42 0.61 -16.77
C PHE A 381 -26.37 0.17 -15.76
N CYS A 382 -25.78 -1.01 -15.98
CA CYS A 382 -24.80 -1.58 -15.09
C CYS A 382 -23.52 -1.90 -15.83
N ASP A 383 -22.40 -1.76 -15.13
CA ASP A 383 -21.09 -2.16 -15.62
C ASP A 383 -20.25 -2.70 -14.47
N SER A 384 -19.29 -3.57 -14.77
CA SER A 384 -18.46 -4.26 -13.76
C SER A 384 -17.00 -3.84 -13.87
N ALA A 385 -16.32 -3.79 -12.73
CA ALA A 385 -14.91 -3.49 -12.61
C ALA A 385 -14.31 -4.23 -11.42
N THR A 386 -12.99 -4.17 -11.32
CA THR A 386 -12.22 -4.87 -10.30
C THR A 386 -11.43 -3.89 -9.45
N LEU A 387 -11.60 -4.01 -8.13
CA LEU A 387 -10.73 -3.38 -7.15
C LEU A 387 -9.52 -4.27 -6.88
N TYR A 388 -8.34 -3.82 -7.30
CA TYR A 388 -7.07 -4.47 -7.01
C TYR A 388 -6.44 -3.85 -5.76
N LEU A 389 -6.17 -4.68 -4.76
CA LEU A 389 -5.46 -4.31 -3.55
C LEU A 389 -4.12 -5.04 -3.47
N PHE A 390 -3.09 -4.33 -3.07
CA PHE A 390 -1.78 -4.94 -2.81
C PHE A 390 -1.32 -4.69 -1.39
N VAL A 391 -1.06 -5.77 -0.64
CA VAL A 391 -0.61 -5.69 0.75
C VAL A 391 0.89 -5.97 0.84
N PHE A 392 1.68 -4.98 1.24
CA PHE A 392 3.11 -5.17 1.46
C PHE A 392 3.38 -5.90 2.79
N PRO A 393 4.34 -6.84 2.83
CA PRO A 393 4.74 -7.49 4.07
C PRO A 393 5.49 -6.50 4.98
N SER A 394 5.52 -6.80 6.28
CA SER A 394 6.48 -6.17 7.18
C SER A 394 7.89 -6.72 6.92
N PHE A 395 8.91 -5.91 7.19
CA PHE A 395 10.27 -6.42 7.41
C PHE A 395 10.57 -6.45 8.90
N THR A 396 11.60 -7.22 9.28
CA THR A 396 12.04 -7.33 10.66
C THR A 396 13.49 -6.89 10.81
N LEU A 397 13.82 -6.36 12.00
CA LEU A 397 15.17 -6.00 12.39
C LEU A 397 15.67 -6.89 13.51
N LYS A 398 16.92 -7.29 13.42
CA LYS A 398 17.65 -7.94 14.51
C LYS A 398 18.61 -6.92 15.10
N LEU A 399 18.34 -6.52 16.34
CA LEU A 399 19.09 -5.50 17.04
C LEU A 399 19.63 -6.07 18.33
N ARG A 400 20.82 -5.62 18.72
CA ARG A 400 21.36 -5.89 20.05
C ARG A 400 21.87 -4.61 20.69
N ALA A 401 21.56 -4.41 21.96
CA ALA A 401 22.08 -3.30 22.74
C ALA A 401 22.20 -3.69 24.22
N TYR A 402 23.05 -3.00 24.97
CA TYR A 402 23.14 -3.13 26.41
C TYR A 402 22.80 -1.83 27.11
N LEU A 403 22.19 -1.94 28.29
CA LEU A 403 21.94 -0.84 29.20
C LEU A 403 23.01 -0.88 30.30
N GLU A 404 23.71 0.24 30.48
CA GLU A 404 24.75 0.37 31.50
C GLU A 404 24.25 -0.03 32.89
N GLY A 405 23.08 0.49 33.30
CA GLY A 405 22.54 0.24 34.63
C GLY A 405 22.42 -1.25 34.94
N ALA A 406 21.74 -1.99 34.06
CA ALA A 406 21.54 -3.42 34.19
C ALA A 406 22.84 -4.25 34.01
N LEU A 407 23.88 -3.71 33.38
CA LEU A 407 25.19 -4.38 33.27
C LEU A 407 26.10 -4.17 34.48
N ILE A 408 26.02 -3.02 35.17
CA ILE A 408 26.92 -2.68 36.27
C ILE A 408 26.90 -3.76 37.35
N ASN A 409 28.05 -4.30 37.76
CA ASN A 409 28.14 -5.38 38.75
C ASN A 409 27.50 -6.71 38.32
N SER A 410 27.07 -6.87 37.07
CA SER A 410 26.70 -8.19 36.56
C SER A 410 27.95 -9.03 36.26
N THR A 411 27.94 -10.28 36.69
CA THR A 411 28.99 -11.26 36.41
C THR A 411 28.49 -12.46 35.62
N ALA A 412 27.22 -12.45 35.23
CA ALA A 412 26.58 -13.55 34.51
C ALA A 412 26.97 -13.51 33.03
N VAL A 413 27.15 -14.70 32.43
CA VAL A 413 27.45 -14.87 31.01
C VAL A 413 26.50 -15.88 30.38
N SER A 414 26.11 -15.64 29.14
CA SER A 414 25.23 -16.51 28.35
C SER A 414 25.95 -17.80 27.97
N ALA A 415 25.20 -18.76 27.43
CA ALA A 415 25.79 -20.00 26.89
C ALA A 415 26.82 -19.74 25.76
N GLN A 416 26.71 -18.60 25.07
CA GLN A 416 27.60 -18.15 24.00
C GLN A 416 28.72 -17.23 24.50
N GLY A 417 28.82 -17.00 25.82
CA GLY A 417 29.83 -16.15 26.43
C GLY A 417 29.52 -14.65 26.36
N LEU A 418 28.27 -14.27 26.06
CA LEU A 418 27.85 -12.87 26.08
C LEU A 418 27.61 -12.41 27.53
N PRO A 419 27.99 -11.18 27.93
CA PRO A 419 27.59 -10.62 29.21
C PRO A 419 26.06 -10.59 29.33
N LEU A 420 25.54 -10.97 30.49
CA LEU A 420 24.10 -10.90 30.75
C LEU A 420 23.80 -9.69 31.62
N MET A 421 22.91 -8.81 31.16
CA MET A 421 22.29 -7.78 31.99
C MET A 421 21.50 -8.41 33.14
N ARG A 422 21.31 -7.67 34.24
CA ARG A 422 20.36 -8.04 35.29
C ARG A 422 18.92 -7.76 34.84
N ASP A 423 17.98 -8.56 35.32
CA ASP A 423 16.55 -8.46 35.02
C ASP A 423 15.72 -8.17 36.28
N GLU A 424 16.26 -7.39 37.21
CA GLU A 424 15.65 -7.13 38.52
C GLU A 424 14.36 -6.30 38.42
N LEU A 425 14.17 -5.53 37.34
CA LEU A 425 12.88 -4.92 37.01
C LEU A 425 11.81 -5.96 36.63
N ARG A 426 12.18 -7.06 35.98
CA ARG A 426 11.26 -8.16 35.66
C ARG A 426 10.99 -9.01 36.90
N PHE A 427 12.01 -9.29 37.70
CA PHE A 427 11.90 -10.05 38.94
C PHE A 427 12.85 -9.49 39.99
N ASN A 428 12.32 -8.70 40.92
CA ASN A 428 13.11 -8.13 41.99
C ASN A 428 13.32 -9.18 43.10
N PRO A 429 14.58 -9.52 43.46
CA PRO A 429 14.83 -10.58 44.44
C PRO A 429 14.39 -10.22 45.86
N LEU A 430 14.27 -8.93 46.20
CA LEU A 430 13.87 -8.47 47.53
C LEU A 430 12.34 -8.45 47.70
N THR A 431 11.62 -7.99 46.69
CA THR A 431 10.16 -7.84 46.78
C THR A 431 9.39 -9.00 46.13
N GLN A 432 10.06 -9.82 45.32
CA GLN A 432 9.46 -10.91 44.54
C GLN A 432 8.38 -10.43 43.56
N LEU A 433 8.45 -9.15 43.17
CA LEU A 433 7.52 -8.51 42.24
C LEU A 433 8.18 -8.21 40.89
N SER A 434 7.34 -8.05 39.87
CA SER A 434 7.70 -7.50 38.57
C SER A 434 7.28 -6.04 38.52
N TYR A 435 8.18 -5.17 38.11
CA TYR A 435 7.94 -3.74 37.95
C TYR A 435 7.81 -3.32 36.48
N LEU A 436 8.11 -4.21 35.53
CA LEU A 436 7.96 -3.90 34.11
C LEU A 436 6.50 -3.57 33.76
N PRO A 437 6.25 -2.43 33.09
CA PRO A 437 4.92 -2.10 32.65
C PRO A 437 4.49 -3.07 31.54
N LYS A 438 3.20 -3.44 31.54
CA LYS A 438 2.61 -4.29 30.48
C LYS A 438 2.27 -3.52 29.22
N LYS A 439 2.18 -2.19 29.33
CA LYS A 439 1.96 -1.26 28.22
C LYS A 439 3.25 -0.51 27.94
N ASP A 440 3.39 -0.08 26.70
CA ASP A 440 4.48 0.75 26.24
C ASP A 440 4.63 2.01 27.13
N PRO A 441 5.76 2.16 27.86
CA PRO A 441 6.01 3.30 28.75
C PRO A 441 6.27 4.61 27.99
N TYR A 442 6.55 4.55 26.68
CA TYR A 442 6.79 5.71 25.83
C TYR A 442 5.48 6.35 25.35
N ARG A 443 4.40 5.55 25.31
CA ARG A 443 3.06 5.98 24.87
C ARG A 443 2.08 6.19 26.03
N TYR A 444 2.20 5.39 27.09
CA TYR A 444 1.27 5.40 28.20
C TYR A 444 1.96 5.79 29.50
N PRO A 445 1.30 6.61 30.34
CA PRO A 445 1.84 6.93 31.66
C PRO A 445 2.05 5.67 32.49
N VAL A 446 3.23 5.56 33.11
CA VAL A 446 3.52 4.50 34.06
C VAL A 446 3.15 5.00 35.45
N ILE A 447 2.20 4.29 36.07
CA ILE A 447 1.93 4.46 37.50
C ILE A 447 2.89 3.54 38.23
N ALA A 448 3.93 4.11 38.84
CA ALA A 448 4.86 3.31 39.61
C ALA A 448 4.18 2.78 40.88
N THR A 449 4.84 1.83 41.55
CA THR A 449 4.35 1.21 42.80
C THR A 449 4.14 2.24 43.92
N ASN A 450 4.71 3.44 43.74
CA ASN A 450 4.60 4.62 44.58
C ASN A 450 3.38 5.52 44.23
N GLY A 451 2.47 5.09 43.35
CA GLY A 451 1.30 5.88 42.97
C GLY A 451 1.58 7.18 42.21
N LEU A 452 2.86 7.52 41.94
CA LEU A 452 3.24 8.62 41.07
C LEU A 452 3.07 8.21 39.61
N VAL A 453 2.70 9.20 38.80
CA VAL A 453 2.49 9.04 37.37
C VAL A 453 3.71 9.61 36.66
N TYR A 454 4.45 8.74 35.98
CA TYR A 454 5.55 9.12 35.09
C TYR A 454 5.04 9.05 33.65
N ASP A 455 5.00 10.20 32.97
CA ASP A 455 4.40 10.32 31.65
C ASP A 455 5.39 10.87 30.62
N LEU A 456 6.02 9.97 29.88
CA LEU A 456 6.96 10.30 28.80
C LEU A 456 6.26 10.78 27.52
N SER A 457 4.93 10.71 27.46
CA SER A 457 4.14 11.18 26.31
C SER A 457 3.86 12.69 26.36
N THR A 458 4.36 13.39 27.38
CA THR A 458 4.17 14.84 27.57
C THR A 458 5.51 15.59 27.71
N GLY A 459 5.45 16.93 27.65
CA GLY A 459 6.61 17.79 27.87
C GLY A 459 7.71 17.63 26.81
N THR A 460 8.97 17.76 27.23
CA THR A 460 10.15 17.64 26.36
C THR A 460 10.44 16.18 25.98
N ALA A 461 10.14 15.22 26.85
CA ALA A 461 10.30 13.79 26.59
C ALA A 461 9.41 13.30 25.42
N ALA A 462 8.22 13.89 25.25
CA ALA A 462 7.31 13.56 24.16
C ALA A 462 7.95 13.75 22.77
N LEU A 463 8.85 14.72 22.61
CA LEU A 463 9.58 14.94 21.36
C LEU A 463 10.61 13.85 21.10
N ARG A 464 11.20 13.28 22.16
CA ARG A 464 12.20 12.22 22.07
C ARG A 464 11.62 10.87 21.69
N PHE A 465 10.37 10.60 22.07
CA PHE A 465 9.66 9.33 21.84
C PHE A 465 8.41 9.48 20.95
N ALA A 466 8.40 10.47 20.06
CA ALA A 466 7.27 10.69 19.17
C ALA A 466 7.07 9.51 18.21
N GLU A 467 5.93 8.82 18.31
CA GLU A 467 5.61 7.70 17.44
C GLU A 467 5.43 8.12 15.97
N LYS A 468 5.98 7.32 15.05
CA LYS A 468 5.83 7.45 13.59
C LYS A 468 5.65 6.09 12.94
N GLY A 469 5.00 6.07 11.78
CA GLY A 469 4.89 4.86 10.94
C GLY A 469 4.32 3.68 11.72
N ALA A 470 5.14 2.64 11.88
CA ALA A 470 4.78 1.39 12.55
C ALA A 470 4.30 1.57 14.00
N GLY A 471 4.83 2.56 14.73
CA GLY A 471 4.49 2.80 16.14
C GLY A 471 3.06 3.29 16.35
N LEU A 472 2.44 3.86 15.31
CA LEU A 472 1.06 4.34 15.37
C LEU A 472 0.04 3.19 15.22
N ILE A 473 0.49 1.99 14.81
CA ILE A 473 -0.39 0.84 14.58
C ILE A 473 -0.78 0.22 15.93
N SER A 474 -2.08 0.03 16.13
CA SER A 474 -2.62 -0.60 17.34
C SER A 474 -2.17 -2.05 17.48
N GLY A 475 -1.92 -2.50 18.71
CA GLY A 475 -1.50 -3.88 19.01
C GLY A 475 0.01 -4.05 19.20
N PHE A 476 0.78 -3.00 18.93
CA PHE A 476 2.22 -2.91 19.15
C PHE A 476 2.60 -2.12 20.40
N ASP A 477 1.64 -1.95 21.31
CA ASP A 477 1.72 -1.04 22.45
C ASP A 477 1.54 -1.75 23.81
N SER A 478 1.40 -3.08 23.79
CA SER A 478 1.13 -3.86 24.99
C SER A 478 1.57 -5.32 24.86
N ILE A 479 2.14 -5.84 25.96
CA ILE A 479 2.45 -7.27 26.11
C ILE A 479 1.13 -8.00 26.35
N THR A 480 0.63 -8.67 25.32
CA THR A 480 -0.66 -9.38 25.35
C THR A 480 -0.55 -10.76 26.01
N SER A 481 0.63 -11.38 25.99
CA SER A 481 0.89 -12.66 26.64
C SER A 481 1.74 -12.48 27.90
N PRO A 482 1.19 -12.60 29.12
CA PRO A 482 1.95 -12.43 30.37
C PRO A 482 3.10 -13.43 30.53
N SER A 483 3.10 -14.55 29.80
CA SER A 483 4.16 -15.55 29.84
C SER A 483 5.52 -15.00 29.41
N VAL A 484 5.54 -13.93 28.61
CA VAL A 484 6.76 -13.26 28.15
C VAL A 484 7.62 -12.80 29.34
N LEU A 485 6.99 -12.31 30.41
CA LEU A 485 7.68 -11.84 31.62
C LEU A 485 8.06 -12.97 32.60
N LEU A 486 7.60 -14.20 32.33
CA LEU A 486 7.97 -15.40 33.11
C LEU A 486 9.25 -16.06 32.58
N THR A 487 9.71 -15.69 31.39
CA THR A 487 10.96 -16.17 30.81
C THR A 487 12.15 -15.82 31.71
N THR A 488 13.08 -16.77 31.87
CA THR A 488 14.30 -16.64 32.67
C THR A 488 15.54 -17.02 31.83
N GLY A 489 16.74 -16.81 32.37
CA GLY A 489 17.99 -17.05 31.65
C GLY A 489 18.28 -15.97 30.61
N ASP A 490 19.00 -16.32 29.56
CA ASP A 490 19.51 -15.40 28.52
C ASP A 490 18.39 -14.53 27.90
N ASN A 491 17.21 -15.12 27.70
CA ASN A 491 16.05 -14.48 27.05
C ASN A 491 15.12 -13.74 28.03
N ALA A 492 15.48 -13.62 29.31
CA ALA A 492 14.63 -12.89 30.26
C ALA A 492 14.54 -11.40 29.86
N ILE A 493 13.36 -10.82 29.97
CA ILE A 493 13.17 -9.40 29.62
C ILE A 493 13.83 -8.53 30.70
N VAL A 494 14.65 -7.59 30.27
CA VAL A 494 15.27 -6.55 31.11
C VAL A 494 14.38 -5.32 31.14
N ASP A 495 13.93 -4.86 29.98
CA ASP A 495 13.16 -3.62 29.87
C ASP A 495 12.52 -3.38 28.48
N TRP A 496 11.81 -2.27 28.36
CA TRP A 496 11.38 -1.68 27.09
C TRP A 496 12.45 -0.79 26.47
N VAL A 497 12.61 -0.83 25.15
CA VAL A 497 13.44 0.10 24.37
C VAL A 497 12.61 0.71 23.22
N PHE A 498 13.00 1.89 22.77
CA PHE A 498 12.36 2.60 21.67
C PHE A 498 13.28 2.64 20.46
N VAL A 499 12.86 2.02 19.36
CA VAL A 499 13.65 1.89 18.13
C VAL A 499 13.12 2.86 17.08
N GLU A 500 14.03 3.57 16.41
CA GLU A 500 13.71 4.49 15.32
C GLU A 500 14.40 4.10 14.02
N LEU A 501 13.67 4.26 12.92
CA LEU A 501 14.21 4.25 11.57
C LEU A 501 14.16 5.66 11.01
N ARG A 502 15.31 6.14 10.58
CA ARG A 502 15.54 7.52 10.14
C ARG A 502 16.00 7.55 8.69
N ASP A 503 15.55 8.57 7.98
CA ASP A 503 15.76 8.79 6.56
C ASP A 503 17.25 8.75 6.19
N LYS A 504 17.60 8.03 5.11
CA LYS A 504 19.00 7.85 4.66
C LYS A 504 19.70 9.15 4.24
N ASP A 505 18.96 10.14 3.77
CA ASP A 505 19.50 11.40 3.28
C ASP A 505 19.42 12.49 4.36
N ILE A 506 18.47 12.36 5.29
CA ILE A 506 18.21 13.31 6.38
C ILE A 506 18.15 12.59 7.73
N ALA A 507 19.30 12.36 8.37
CA ALA A 507 19.40 11.56 9.62
C ALA A 507 18.52 12.03 10.80
N LYS A 508 18.10 13.31 10.83
CA LYS A 508 17.16 13.84 11.84
C LYS A 508 15.69 13.48 11.58
N LYS A 509 15.33 13.08 10.36
CA LYS A 509 13.96 12.80 9.97
C LYS A 509 13.61 11.35 10.31
N VAL A 510 12.79 11.16 11.34
CA VAL A 510 12.25 9.86 11.73
C VAL A 510 11.14 9.44 10.76
N ILE A 511 11.27 8.24 10.20
CA ILE A 511 10.32 7.64 9.25
C ILE A 511 9.35 6.71 9.97
N SER A 512 9.86 5.88 10.87
CA SER A 512 9.07 4.86 11.58
C SER A 512 9.68 4.58 12.94
N THR A 513 8.85 4.24 13.92
CA THR A 513 9.29 3.91 15.29
C THR A 513 8.62 2.63 15.77
N ARG A 514 9.25 1.91 16.71
CA ARG A 514 8.66 0.75 17.38
C ARG A 514 9.19 0.64 18.81
N SER A 515 8.30 0.44 19.76
CA SER A 515 8.66 -0.01 21.10
C SER A 515 8.87 -1.52 21.10
N ALA A 516 9.94 -1.97 21.75
CA ALA A 516 10.42 -3.35 21.73
C ALA A 516 10.87 -3.79 23.12
N LEU A 517 11.07 -5.10 23.30
CA LEU A 517 11.55 -5.67 24.54
C LEU A 517 13.04 -6.00 24.43
N LEU A 518 13.81 -5.66 25.45
CA LEU A 518 15.23 -5.96 25.57
C LEU A 518 15.44 -7.20 26.44
N GLN A 519 16.21 -8.17 25.94
CA GLN A 519 16.57 -9.41 26.65
C GLN A 519 17.91 -9.27 27.37
N ARG A 520 18.21 -10.16 28.33
CA ARG A 520 19.42 -10.10 29.16
C ARG A 520 20.71 -10.23 28.36
N ASP A 521 20.71 -11.02 27.29
CA ASP A 521 21.86 -11.16 26.38
C ASP A 521 22.01 -9.98 25.39
N GLY A 522 21.08 -9.03 25.45
CA GLY A 522 21.10 -7.78 24.70
C GLY A 522 20.16 -7.78 23.49
N ASP A 523 19.59 -8.93 23.13
CA ASP A 523 18.73 -9.02 21.95
C ASP A 523 17.47 -8.16 22.13
N ILE A 524 17.12 -7.40 21.10
CA ILE A 524 15.91 -6.58 21.05
C ILE A 524 14.88 -7.31 20.18
N VAL A 525 13.79 -7.69 20.81
CA VAL A 525 12.74 -8.56 20.25
C VAL A 525 11.38 -7.88 20.27
N ASP A 526 10.45 -8.42 19.48
CA ASP A 526 9.07 -8.00 19.47
C ASP A 526 8.34 -8.37 20.79
N LEU A 527 7.08 -7.98 20.93
CA LEU A 527 6.30 -8.08 22.18
C LEU A 527 5.93 -9.52 22.57
N ASP A 528 6.20 -10.49 21.69
CA ASP A 528 6.13 -11.92 22.00
C ASP A 528 7.38 -12.43 22.74
N GLY A 529 8.41 -11.59 22.90
CA GLY A 529 9.65 -11.90 23.58
C GLY A 529 10.56 -12.86 22.81
N VAL A 530 10.33 -13.09 21.52
CA VAL A 530 11.09 -14.08 20.72
C VAL A 530 11.37 -13.59 19.30
N SER A 531 10.37 -13.02 18.63
CA SER A 531 10.48 -12.63 17.22
C SER A 531 11.38 -11.42 17.04
N ALA A 532 12.05 -11.34 15.90
CA ALA A 532 12.75 -10.12 15.48
C ALA A 532 11.75 -8.96 15.34
N LEU A 533 12.19 -7.73 15.63
CA LEU A 533 11.31 -6.57 15.72
C LEU A 533 10.70 -6.20 14.37
N ALA A 534 9.38 -6.31 14.22
CA ALA A 534 8.69 -6.02 12.96
C ALA A 534 8.37 -4.53 12.76
N PHE A 535 8.60 -4.04 11.54
CA PHE A 535 8.26 -2.69 11.07
C PHE A 535 7.22 -2.76 9.94
N PRO A 536 5.92 -2.98 10.27
CA PRO A 536 4.84 -2.82 9.30
C PRO A 536 4.69 -1.35 8.88
N ASN A 537 4.09 -1.12 7.71
CA ASN A 537 3.85 0.23 7.17
C ASN A 537 5.08 1.13 7.13
N THR A 538 6.25 0.52 6.95
CA THR A 538 7.51 1.22 6.81
C THR A 538 8.03 0.95 5.40
N PRO A 539 8.37 2.00 4.62
CA PRO A 539 8.93 1.81 3.29
C PRO A 539 10.16 0.90 3.31
N TYR A 540 10.44 0.23 2.20
CA TYR A 540 11.73 -0.41 2.03
C TYR A 540 12.71 0.67 1.60
N ASP A 541 13.71 0.97 2.42
CA ASP A 541 14.78 1.89 2.09
C ASP A 541 16.01 1.56 2.94
N ALA A 542 17.11 2.26 2.70
CA ALA A 542 18.18 2.34 3.67
C ALA A 542 17.75 3.21 4.85
N TYR A 543 18.14 2.82 6.06
CA TYR A 543 17.78 3.55 7.28
C TYR A 543 18.97 3.73 8.19
N TYR A 544 19.08 4.92 8.78
CA TYR A 544 19.76 5.04 10.06
C TYR A 544 18.89 4.35 11.11
N VAL A 545 19.49 3.47 11.90
CA VAL A 545 18.77 2.73 12.95
C VAL A 545 19.24 3.25 14.30
N ALA A 546 18.29 3.65 15.14
CA ALA A 546 18.56 4.14 16.48
C ALA A 546 17.82 3.34 17.55
N VAL A 547 18.46 3.18 18.70
CA VAL A 547 17.88 2.58 19.91
C VAL A 547 17.97 3.60 21.03
N LYS A 548 16.83 3.90 21.65
CA LYS A 548 16.66 4.80 22.77
C LYS A 548 16.03 4.06 23.96
N HIS A 549 16.16 4.65 25.14
CA HIS A 549 15.60 4.10 26.37
C HIS A 549 15.19 5.23 27.33
N ARG A 550 14.27 4.97 28.25
CA ARG A 550 13.68 5.98 29.13
C ARG A 550 14.69 6.71 30.03
N ASN A 551 15.79 6.06 30.43
CA ASN A 551 16.76 6.64 31.38
C ASN A 551 18.22 6.49 30.94
N HIS A 552 18.42 6.15 29.66
CA HIS A 552 19.75 6.08 29.04
C HIS A 552 19.81 6.95 27.79
N LEU A 553 21.00 7.46 27.46
CA LEU A 553 21.27 8.10 26.18
C LEU A 553 21.25 7.06 25.05
N GLY A 554 20.52 7.37 23.98
CA GLY A 554 20.37 6.50 22.83
C GLY A 554 21.63 6.44 21.94
N VAL A 555 21.61 5.47 21.03
CA VAL A 555 22.66 5.21 20.05
C VAL A 555 22.06 5.08 18.65
N MET A 556 22.80 5.49 17.62
CA MET A 556 22.40 5.36 16.22
C MET A 556 23.57 4.85 15.37
N THR A 557 23.28 4.11 14.30
CA THR A 557 24.30 3.72 13.32
C THR A 557 25.00 4.95 12.71
N ALA A 558 26.30 4.85 12.41
CA ALA A 558 27.05 5.97 11.81
C ALA A 558 26.61 6.31 10.38
N SER A 559 26.07 5.32 9.67
CA SER A 559 25.55 5.44 8.31
C SER A 559 24.22 4.72 8.18
N ALA A 560 23.44 5.08 7.16
CA ALA A 560 22.25 4.34 6.80
C ALA A 560 22.63 2.91 6.37
N ILE A 561 21.94 1.92 6.91
CA ILE A 561 22.09 0.51 6.57
C ILE A 561 21.15 0.20 5.40
N SER A 562 21.68 -0.37 4.32
CA SER A 562 20.86 -0.72 3.16
C SER A 562 19.83 -1.80 3.51
N PHE A 563 18.69 -1.77 2.83
CA PHE A 563 17.60 -2.71 3.10
C PHE A 563 18.04 -4.19 3.05
N GLN A 564 18.92 -4.55 2.11
CA GLN A 564 19.43 -5.94 2.01
C GLN A 564 20.21 -6.37 3.27
N ASN A 565 20.88 -5.42 3.92
CA ASN A 565 21.70 -5.66 5.11
C ASN A 565 20.92 -5.51 6.42
N LEU A 566 19.69 -4.97 6.41
CA LEU A 566 18.84 -4.86 7.61
C LEU A 566 18.40 -6.23 8.17
N SER A 567 18.51 -7.29 7.37
CA SER A 567 18.27 -8.67 7.82
C SER A 567 19.39 -9.23 8.71
N ALA A 568 20.59 -8.61 8.66
CA ALA A 568 21.70 -8.94 9.54
C ALA A 568 21.51 -8.32 10.93
N VAL A 569 22.22 -8.84 11.92
CA VAL A 569 22.18 -8.29 13.28
C VAL A 569 22.94 -6.96 13.30
N ILE A 570 22.26 -5.89 13.71
CA ILE A 570 22.88 -4.61 14.06
C ILE A 570 23.20 -4.66 15.55
N ASP A 571 24.47 -4.84 15.88
CA ASP A 571 24.93 -5.11 17.24
C ASP A 571 25.63 -3.90 17.86
N PHE A 572 24.91 -3.10 18.64
CA PHE A 572 25.47 -1.96 19.37
C PHE A 572 26.25 -2.37 20.64
N THR A 573 26.35 -3.67 20.94
CA THR A 573 27.16 -4.15 22.08
C THR A 573 28.64 -4.29 21.73
N LEU A 574 28.98 -4.23 20.44
CA LEU A 574 30.35 -4.40 19.97
C LEU A 574 31.04 -3.04 19.77
N PRO A 575 32.24 -2.82 20.35
CA PRO A 575 33.01 -1.60 20.15
C PRO A 575 33.38 -1.31 18.69
N GLY A 576 33.35 -2.32 17.82
CA GLY A 576 33.64 -2.20 16.39
C GLY A 576 32.46 -1.70 15.54
N THR A 577 31.25 -1.63 16.11
CA THR A 577 30.06 -1.16 15.40
C THR A 577 30.13 0.36 15.23
N PRO A 578 30.18 0.89 13.98
CA PRO A 578 30.23 2.33 13.77
C PRO A 578 28.93 3.01 14.22
N THR A 579 29.04 3.95 15.15
CA THR A 579 27.93 4.74 15.68
C THR A 579 28.06 6.21 15.30
N PHE A 580 26.93 6.89 15.16
CA PHE A 580 26.91 8.32 14.92
C PHE A 580 27.41 9.05 16.17
N ASP A 581 28.25 10.06 15.96
CA ASP A 581 28.62 11.03 16.97
C ASP A 581 28.74 12.43 16.35
N PHE A 582 28.71 13.46 17.19
CA PHE A 582 28.87 14.84 16.72
C PHE A 582 30.32 15.20 16.34
N GLY A 583 31.25 14.24 16.39
CA GLY A 583 32.66 14.44 16.12
C GLY A 583 33.25 15.62 16.87
N ASN A 584 34.10 16.39 16.19
CA ASN A 584 34.63 17.63 16.74
C ASN A 584 33.66 18.79 16.49
N SER A 585 32.90 19.16 17.53
CA SER A 585 32.04 20.34 17.54
C SER A 585 32.81 21.59 18.01
N SER A 586 32.22 22.78 17.88
CA SER A 586 32.88 24.04 18.27
C SER A 586 33.34 24.09 19.74
N ASN A 587 32.70 23.31 20.63
CA ASN A 587 32.97 23.34 22.08
C ASN A 587 33.52 22.02 22.64
N TYR A 588 33.23 20.87 22.01
CA TYR A 588 33.60 19.55 22.53
C TYR A 588 33.90 18.55 21.40
N ASN A 589 34.76 17.57 21.69
CA ASN A 589 35.03 16.44 20.81
C ASN A 589 34.29 15.18 21.29
N TYR A 590 33.21 14.82 20.61
CA TYR A 590 32.34 13.69 20.90
C TYR A 590 32.77 12.38 20.23
N THR A 591 33.88 12.37 19.49
CA THR A 591 34.32 11.20 18.70
C THR A 591 34.43 9.95 19.58
N GLY A 592 33.63 8.92 19.26
CA GLY A 592 33.61 7.66 19.98
C GLY A 592 33.02 7.72 21.40
N LEU A 593 32.17 8.73 21.68
CA LEU A 593 31.49 8.94 22.96
C LEU A 593 29.97 8.75 22.89
N ALA A 594 29.47 8.07 21.85
CA ALA A 594 28.06 7.71 21.72
C ALA A 594 27.62 6.63 22.73
N GLN A 595 28.56 5.82 23.23
CA GLN A 595 28.29 4.70 24.13
C GLN A 595 29.38 4.57 25.19
N ASN A 596 29.01 3.97 26.34
CA ASN A 596 29.95 3.62 27.39
C ASN A 596 30.68 2.33 27.03
N LYS A 597 32.01 2.33 27.13
CA LYS A 597 32.90 1.19 26.81
C LYS A 597 33.70 0.69 28.01
N PHE A 598 33.39 1.19 29.21
CA PHE A 598 34.20 0.97 30.41
C PHE A 598 33.54 0.05 31.45
N ILE A 599 32.31 -0.40 31.21
CA ILE A 599 31.57 -1.26 32.14
C ILE A 599 32.00 -2.72 32.02
N VAL A 600 31.99 -3.28 30.81
CA VAL A 600 32.42 -4.66 30.53
C VAL A 600 33.49 -4.63 29.44
N PRO A 601 34.67 -5.26 29.64
CA PRO A 601 35.73 -5.29 28.63
C PRO A 601 35.24 -5.86 27.30
N ASN A 602 35.60 -5.21 26.19
CA ASN A 602 35.21 -5.56 24.81
C ASN A 602 33.72 -5.39 24.47
N TYR A 603 32.93 -4.77 25.34
CA TYR A 603 31.53 -4.47 25.06
C TYR A 603 31.21 -2.99 25.26
N THR A 604 30.15 -2.54 24.60
CA THR A 604 29.59 -1.20 24.71
C THR A 604 28.15 -1.25 25.21
N CYS A 605 27.72 -0.21 25.91
CA CYS A 605 26.36 -0.05 26.40
C CYS A 605 25.90 1.41 26.31
N LEU A 606 24.59 1.64 26.31
CA LEU A 606 24.01 2.97 26.40
C LEU A 606 24.36 3.58 27.75
N TYR A 607 24.64 4.88 27.80
CA TYR A 607 24.96 5.59 29.05
C TYR A 607 23.71 5.75 29.92
N ALA A 608 23.77 5.34 31.18
CA ALA A 608 22.69 5.56 32.14
C ALA A 608 22.73 6.99 32.73
N GLY A 609 21.59 7.48 33.21
CA GLY A 609 21.52 8.71 34.01
C GLY A 609 20.62 9.83 33.46
N ASP A 610 19.96 9.62 32.32
CA ASP A 610 19.03 10.58 31.68
C ASP A 610 17.62 10.43 32.27
N PHE A 611 17.47 10.72 33.57
CA PHE A 611 16.27 10.40 34.35
C PHE A 611 15.02 11.19 33.93
N ASP A 612 15.18 12.37 33.35
CA ASP A 612 14.04 13.12 32.77
C ASP A 612 13.81 12.82 31.28
N ALA A 613 14.62 11.92 30.71
CA ALA A 613 14.58 11.48 29.33
C ALA A 613 14.71 12.62 28.31
N ASN A 614 15.44 13.69 28.64
CA ASN A 614 15.63 14.83 27.75
C ASN A 614 16.82 14.65 26.76
N GLY A 615 17.59 13.57 26.90
CA GLY A 615 18.76 13.27 26.08
C GLY A 615 20.03 14.00 26.53
N VAL A 616 20.08 14.50 27.77
CA VAL A 616 21.21 15.23 28.34
C VAL A 616 21.36 14.86 29.81
N ILE A 617 22.50 14.29 30.18
CA ILE A 617 22.78 13.92 31.57
C ILE A 617 23.40 15.12 32.30
N LYS A 618 22.80 15.51 33.42
CA LYS A 618 23.25 16.57 34.32
C LYS A 618 23.08 16.15 35.77
N PHE A 619 24.12 16.37 36.56
CA PHE A 619 24.04 16.20 38.01
C PHE A 619 23.58 17.49 38.73
N SER A 620 23.92 18.66 38.20
CA SER A 620 23.53 19.95 38.78
C SER A 620 23.28 20.98 37.67
N ASN A 621 22.38 21.94 37.94
CA ASN A 621 21.87 23.06 37.11
C ASN A 621 20.34 22.92 36.87
N PRO A 622 19.63 23.96 36.41
CA PRO A 622 18.21 23.82 36.09
C PRO A 622 17.91 22.67 35.11
N GLY A 623 16.93 21.83 35.47
CA GLY A 623 16.60 20.61 34.72
C GLY A 623 17.73 19.58 34.78
N ASP A 624 18.24 19.32 35.99
CA ASP A 624 19.18 18.22 36.25
C ASP A 624 18.44 16.92 36.59
N ASP A 625 19.08 15.79 36.31
CA ASP A 625 18.54 14.45 36.56
C ASP A 625 18.48 14.14 38.06
N ALA A 626 19.41 14.71 38.85
CA ALA A 626 19.45 14.53 40.29
C ALA A 626 18.15 14.97 40.99
N ASN A 627 17.45 15.98 40.46
CA ASN A 627 16.14 16.40 40.97
C ASN A 627 15.04 15.34 40.72
N ILE A 628 15.11 14.58 39.63
CA ILE A 628 14.16 13.49 39.35
C ILE A 628 14.35 12.38 40.38
N LEU A 629 15.60 11.94 40.60
CA LEU A 629 15.92 10.97 41.65
C LEU A 629 15.50 11.46 43.04
N THR A 630 15.75 12.73 43.35
CA THR A 630 15.33 13.34 44.61
C THR A 630 13.82 13.27 44.77
N THR A 631 13.08 13.56 43.71
CA THR A 631 11.60 13.48 43.69
C THR A 631 11.14 12.04 43.93
N ASP A 632 11.71 11.08 43.22
CA ASP A 632 11.36 9.66 43.30
C ASP A 632 11.47 9.11 44.74
N VAL A 633 12.51 9.53 45.47
CA VAL A 633 12.78 9.07 46.84
C VAL A 633 12.00 9.87 47.88
N LEU A 634 12.01 11.20 47.81
CA LEU A 634 11.39 12.04 48.84
C LEU A 634 9.87 12.01 48.79
N THR A 635 9.27 11.92 47.60
CA THR A 635 7.81 11.93 47.43
C THR A 635 7.20 10.53 47.39
N TYR A 636 8.02 9.48 47.59
CA TYR A 636 7.55 8.10 47.68
C TYR A 636 6.48 7.98 48.80
N PRO A 637 5.29 7.37 48.58
CA PRO A 637 4.16 7.44 49.51
C PRO A 637 4.44 6.96 50.93
N THR A 638 5.30 5.96 51.07
CA THR A 638 5.68 5.40 52.37
C THR A 638 6.87 6.13 52.99
N ASN A 639 7.48 7.11 52.31
CA ASN A 639 8.43 8.07 52.86
C ASN A 639 7.71 9.29 53.45
N THR A 640 6.84 9.06 54.42
CA THR A 640 6.00 10.11 55.03
C THR A 640 6.78 11.19 55.78
N LEU A 641 8.06 10.95 56.03
CA LEU A 641 8.99 11.87 56.71
C LEU A 641 9.91 12.62 55.74
N PHE A 642 9.80 12.37 54.43
CA PHE A 642 10.63 13.00 53.39
C PHE A 642 12.13 12.90 53.70
N VAL A 643 12.60 11.73 54.15
CA VAL A 643 14.03 11.54 54.47
C VAL A 643 14.82 11.14 53.21
N SER A 644 16.00 11.72 53.02
CA SER A 644 16.88 11.47 51.86
C SER A 644 17.45 10.05 51.84
N ASN A 645 17.73 9.49 53.01
CA ASN A 645 18.24 8.13 53.16
C ASN A 645 17.14 7.06 53.13
N TYR A 646 15.94 7.37 52.61
CA TYR A 646 14.87 6.39 52.45
C TYR A 646 15.30 5.26 51.51
N ASN A 647 15.26 4.03 52.00
CA ASN A 647 15.81 2.85 51.33
C ASN A 647 14.72 1.81 51.00
N ALA A 648 13.52 2.25 50.66
CA ALA A 648 12.41 1.38 50.27
C ALA A 648 11.59 1.94 49.09
N ALA A 649 12.20 2.81 48.28
CA ALA A 649 11.60 3.34 47.07
C ALA A 649 11.73 2.32 45.92
N PHE A 650 10.85 1.30 45.91
CA PHE A 650 10.86 0.25 44.89
C PHE A 650 9.90 0.55 43.74
N GLY A 651 10.25 0.16 42.52
CA GLY A 651 9.35 0.27 41.38
C GLY A 651 10.07 0.50 40.06
N TYR A 652 9.26 0.79 39.04
CA TYR A 652 9.74 1.27 37.73
C TYR A 652 9.92 2.79 37.80
N LEU A 653 11.00 3.22 38.43
CA LEU A 653 11.28 4.63 38.71
C LEU A 653 12.29 5.18 37.69
N PRO A 654 12.14 6.43 37.21
CA PRO A 654 13.11 7.03 36.29
C PRO A 654 14.52 7.16 36.88
N GLY A 655 14.62 7.51 38.17
CA GLY A 655 15.89 7.70 38.89
C GLY A 655 16.63 6.41 39.28
N ASP A 656 16.08 5.24 38.99
CA ASP A 656 16.76 3.95 39.19
C ASP A 656 17.88 3.79 38.14
N TYR A 657 19.10 4.23 38.49
CA TYR A 657 20.26 4.25 37.59
C TYR A 657 20.69 2.84 37.26
N ASN A 658 20.84 2.00 38.29
CA ASN A 658 21.39 0.66 38.15
C ASN A 658 20.33 -0.37 37.73
N MET A 659 19.07 0.03 37.60
CA MET A 659 17.96 -0.83 37.17
C MET A 659 17.72 -2.03 38.09
N ASP A 660 18.01 -1.88 39.39
CA ASP A 660 17.77 -2.91 40.41
C ASP A 660 16.32 -2.91 40.93
N GLY A 661 15.47 -2.02 40.39
CA GLY A 661 14.09 -1.81 40.80
C GLY A 661 13.95 -0.96 42.05
N LYS A 662 14.98 -0.18 42.42
CA LYS A 662 15.00 0.61 43.64
C LYS A 662 15.84 1.89 43.52
N ALA A 663 15.18 3.04 43.57
CA ALA A 663 15.85 4.34 43.63
C ALA A 663 16.41 4.64 45.03
N LYS A 664 17.65 5.10 45.09
CA LYS A 664 18.36 5.52 46.31
C LYS A 664 19.03 6.88 46.10
N LEU A 665 18.80 7.79 47.06
CA LEU A 665 19.37 9.13 47.01
C LEU A 665 20.62 9.27 47.89
N ASP A 666 20.52 8.97 49.19
CA ASP A 666 21.61 9.20 50.17
C ASP A 666 21.85 7.93 51.00
N ASN A 667 22.43 6.90 50.37
CA ASN A 667 22.65 5.56 50.93
C ASN A 667 23.92 4.93 50.35
N PRO A 668 24.53 3.92 51.02
CA PRO A 668 25.61 3.15 50.38
C PRO A 668 25.15 2.55 49.04
N ASN A 669 25.98 2.73 48.01
CA ASN A 669 25.69 2.32 46.63
C ASN A 669 24.37 2.91 46.10
N ASP A 670 24.18 4.22 46.30
CA ASP A 670 23.04 4.97 45.79
C ASP A 670 23.18 5.38 44.32
N ASP A 671 22.05 5.66 43.69
CA ASP A 671 21.97 6.10 42.29
C ASP A 671 22.56 7.49 42.10
N GLN A 672 22.53 8.33 43.14
CA GLN A 672 23.12 9.66 43.12
C GLN A 672 24.64 9.62 42.92
N SER A 673 25.34 8.73 43.63
CA SER A 673 26.78 8.54 43.50
C SER A 673 27.15 7.98 42.13
N LEU A 674 26.31 7.10 41.57
CA LEU A 674 26.48 6.58 40.22
C LEU A 674 26.34 7.69 39.18
N LEU A 675 25.28 8.50 39.26
CA LEU A 675 25.06 9.66 38.39
C LEU A 675 26.22 10.68 38.48
N LEU A 676 26.68 10.99 39.69
CA LEU A 676 27.81 11.91 39.88
C LEU A 676 29.11 11.34 39.28
N SER A 677 29.36 10.05 39.49
CA SER A 677 30.53 9.38 38.93
C SER A 677 30.51 9.37 37.41
N GLN A 678 29.33 9.17 36.82
CA GLN A 678 29.13 9.20 35.37
C GLN A 678 29.52 10.56 34.77
N ILE A 679 29.11 11.66 35.43
CA ILE A 679 29.49 13.02 35.03
C ILE A 679 31.00 13.26 35.18
N PHE A 680 31.60 12.87 36.30
CA PHE A 680 33.03 13.09 36.55
C PHE A 680 33.95 12.29 35.64
N LEU A 681 33.54 11.06 35.27
CA LEU A 681 34.35 10.16 34.46
C LEU A 681 34.07 10.31 32.95
N TYR A 682 33.11 11.17 32.56
CA TYR A 682 32.84 11.39 31.15
C TYR A 682 34.06 12.04 30.46
N PRO A 683 34.61 11.46 29.37
CA PRO A 683 35.96 11.80 28.90
C PRO A 683 36.22 13.27 28.55
N ILE A 684 35.19 14.03 28.15
CA ILE A 684 35.33 15.45 27.81
C ILE A 684 35.17 16.39 29.02
N ASN A 685 34.76 15.88 30.18
CA ASN A 685 34.71 16.65 31.44
C ASN A 685 36.11 16.74 32.08
N VAL A 686 37.07 17.31 31.35
CA VAL A 686 38.47 17.41 31.79
C VAL A 686 38.68 18.24 33.06
N GLY A 687 37.72 19.11 33.38
CA GLY A 687 37.71 19.91 34.62
C GLY A 687 37.14 19.17 35.83
N ILE A 688 36.58 17.97 35.64
CA ILE A 688 35.92 17.16 36.69
C ILE A 688 34.90 18.02 37.46
N VAL A 689 34.09 18.78 36.72
CA VAL A 689 33.08 19.67 37.31
C VAL A 689 31.74 18.95 37.43
N HIS A 690 31.05 19.12 38.54
CA HIS A 690 29.76 18.46 38.84
C HIS A 690 28.58 19.11 38.09
N ASN A 691 28.78 20.30 37.54
CA ASN A 691 27.81 21.05 36.76
C ASN A 691 28.07 20.95 35.24
N PHE A 692 28.79 19.90 34.82
CA PHE A 692 29.06 19.63 33.41
C PHE A 692 27.77 19.23 32.69
N GLY A 693 27.36 20.04 31.71
CA GLY A 693 26.16 19.79 30.88
C GLY A 693 26.48 19.38 29.45
N GLY A 694 27.71 18.92 29.17
CA GLY A 694 28.13 18.52 27.82
C GLY A 694 27.88 17.05 27.51
N MET A 695 27.36 16.25 28.44
CA MET A 695 27.03 14.84 28.23
C MET A 695 25.66 14.72 27.57
N VAL A 696 25.65 14.61 26.24
CA VAL A 696 24.42 14.66 25.41
C VAL A 696 24.28 13.41 24.57
N GLU A 697 23.04 13.03 24.26
CA GLU A 697 22.71 11.95 23.33
C GLU A 697 23.30 12.25 21.95
N GLN A 698 24.03 11.28 21.39
CA GLN A 698 24.72 11.42 20.11
C GLN A 698 23.80 11.06 18.94
N LEU A 699 22.67 11.76 18.85
CA LEU A 699 21.68 11.63 17.78
C LEU A 699 21.31 13.01 17.24
N PRO A 700 21.13 13.17 15.92
CA PRO A 700 20.66 14.43 15.36
C PRO A 700 19.18 14.65 15.70
N TRP A 701 18.87 15.82 16.25
CA TRP A 701 17.53 16.25 16.67
C TRP A 701 16.81 17.07 15.59
#